data_AF-A0A926SEM1-F1
#
_entry.id   AF-A0A926SEM1-F1
#
_cell.length_a   1.000
_cell.length_b   1.000
_cell.length_c   1.000
_cell.angle_alpha   90.00
_cell.angle_beta   90.00
_cell.angle_gamma   90.00
#
_symmetry.space_group_name_H-M   'P 1'
#
loop_
_entity.id
_entity.type
_entity.pdbx_description
1 polymer ?
#
loop_
_entity_poly.entity_id
_entity_poly.type
_entity_poly.pdbx_seq_one_letter_code
_entity_poly.pdbx_strand_id
1 'polypeptide(L)'
;MADFQLQILHASDMESGIPALEDAVNFSAVVNGLRDTYDNTLILSSGDNYIPGPFFSASSDRALRDVLGREGVGRADIQILNEIGFQASAFGNHEFDLGTSTVADLIGSSNGYVGTQFPYLSSNLDFTTDSNLARFVVEDGQAPQPNSIASSVILTVGSEDTNDNGVLDDGEDTDGDGTLDLGERIGVVGATTPTLRSISSPGNVGVSPADPTDYAALAAEIQTSVDELTGTGINKVVLLAHMQQINIEQTLAGLLQDVDVIIAGGSNTLLANPDDPLRSGDTSAGTYPIELTSAIGQPTYVVNTDGNWQYVGRLVLDFDANGIITNISEDSGAYATDDLGVDTVYGTDVNPEEVADPEVVAITNALSEVINTKDGNIFGETEVFLNGTRNDVRTQETNLGNLTADANLFAAQQVDSTVLLSLKNGGGIRDNIGAIEAAPGSTDPNDFDRLPPPANPLAGKEEGDVSQLDIENSLRFNNALSLVTVTAEQLLEVLEHGVSATEPGTTPGQFPQVGGLAFSFDAALPAGERVQTVAIKDAEGNLIETVVENGEIVGDPTRTFRMVTLSFLAQGGDGYPFPEFGDTLNQVDLVDPGVRTGTATFADNGTEQDAFAEYINQLGTFESEDVDPSQDLRIQNLSAREDNVLEAPNILNGTTNSETLIGSSDRNDVINAGGGNDLVAGELGDDQIFGEDGDDVLRGDLNSREPGGTVGGDDLIYGGAGNDRIGGKAGNDSLYGDEGDDQIYGDAGDDLIRGGLGNDILVGDDFSGGTGSDTFVLAAGEGTDTIQDFKVGVDFLELVEGLSFGQLAIAQEESNTLIRFNDETLAILTGVNASDLSNATFTVV
;
A
#
# COMPACT_ATOMS: atom_id res chain seq x y z
N MET A 1 -35.86 -9.58 36.39
CA MET A 1 -36.48 -8.72 35.37
C MET A 1 -35.43 -7.68 35.09
N ALA A 2 -35.04 -7.52 33.83
CA ALA A 2 -34.18 -6.42 33.43
C ALA A 2 -34.86 -5.11 33.84
N ASP A 3 -34.08 -4.15 34.32
CA ASP A 3 -34.60 -2.81 34.60
C ASP A 3 -34.59 -1.96 33.31
N PHE A 4 -33.69 -2.27 32.39
CA PHE A 4 -33.59 -1.62 31.08
C PHE A 4 -33.07 -2.61 30.02
N GLN A 5 -33.57 -2.52 28.79
CA GLN A 5 -33.13 -3.34 27.66
C GLN A 5 -32.72 -2.42 26.51
N LEU A 6 -31.57 -2.69 25.90
CA LEU A 6 -30.97 -1.90 24.83
C LEU A 6 -30.63 -2.78 23.64
N GLN A 7 -31.05 -2.35 22.45
CA GLN A 7 -30.54 -2.84 21.18
C GLN A 7 -29.50 -1.86 20.63
N ILE A 8 -28.37 -2.39 20.17
CA ILE A 8 -27.37 -1.64 19.41
C ILE A 8 -27.25 -2.34 18.05
N LEU A 9 -27.61 -1.61 17.00
CA LEU A 9 -27.26 -1.94 15.63
C LEU A 9 -25.94 -1.22 15.30
N HIS A 10 -24.98 -1.94 14.75
CA HIS A 10 -23.67 -1.37 14.48
C HIS A 10 -23.03 -1.93 13.21
N ALA A 11 -22.06 -1.17 12.71
CA ALA A 11 -21.19 -1.56 11.62
C ALA A 11 -19.91 -0.72 11.65
N SER A 12 -18.90 -1.15 10.90
CA SER A 12 -17.65 -0.44 10.62
C SER A 12 -17.25 -0.71 9.17
N ASP A 13 -16.18 -0.05 8.72
CA ASP A 13 -15.48 -0.44 7.50
C ASP A 13 -16.42 -0.44 6.28
N MET A 14 -17.23 0.61 6.15
CA MET A 14 -18.24 0.81 5.10
C MET A 14 -17.61 1.22 3.76
N GLU A 15 -16.41 0.68 3.52
CA GLU A 15 -15.67 0.72 2.28
C GLU A 15 -16.62 0.49 1.12
N SER A 16 -16.71 1.44 0.20
CA SER A 16 -17.70 1.41 -0.86
C SER A 16 -17.02 1.06 -2.19
N GLY A 17 -16.74 -0.23 -2.36
CA GLY A 17 -16.39 -0.83 -3.66
C GLY A 17 -17.62 -0.98 -4.57
N ILE A 18 -17.48 -1.62 -5.75
CA ILE A 18 -18.61 -1.90 -6.65
C ILE A 18 -19.72 -2.73 -5.96
N PRO A 19 -19.42 -3.79 -5.17
CA PRO A 19 -20.45 -4.55 -4.47
C PRO A 19 -21.32 -3.73 -3.50
N ALA A 20 -20.78 -2.64 -2.95
CA ALA A 20 -21.50 -1.77 -2.02
C ALA A 20 -22.77 -1.13 -2.62
N LEU A 21 -22.90 -1.07 -3.95
CA LEU A 21 -24.12 -0.58 -4.62
C LEU A 21 -25.35 -1.44 -4.28
N GLU A 22 -25.14 -2.76 -4.13
CA GLU A 22 -26.18 -3.71 -3.73
C GLU A 22 -26.20 -3.86 -2.20
N ASP A 23 -25.03 -4.05 -1.58
CA ASP A 23 -24.93 -4.33 -0.15
C ASP A 23 -25.45 -3.17 0.71
N ALA A 24 -25.29 -1.90 0.31
CA ALA A 24 -25.86 -0.76 1.05
C ALA A 24 -27.40 -0.73 1.04
N VAL A 25 -28.03 -1.18 -0.05
CA VAL A 25 -29.50 -1.31 -0.14
C VAL A 25 -29.98 -2.41 0.81
N ASN A 26 -29.33 -3.56 0.75
CA ASN A 26 -29.68 -4.69 1.60
C ASN A 26 -29.39 -4.41 3.08
N PHE A 27 -28.30 -3.69 3.38
CA PHE A 27 -28.00 -3.21 4.73
C PHE A 27 -29.12 -2.30 5.23
N SER A 28 -29.55 -1.33 4.43
CA SER A 28 -30.69 -0.47 4.77
C SER A 28 -31.97 -1.28 5.02
N ALA A 29 -32.26 -2.29 4.20
CA ALA A 29 -33.39 -3.21 4.38
C ALA A 29 -33.31 -3.98 5.71
N VAL A 30 -32.13 -4.52 6.07
CA VAL A 30 -31.89 -5.24 7.33
C VAL A 30 -32.07 -4.29 8.52
N VAL A 31 -31.47 -3.10 8.50
CA VAL A 31 -31.63 -2.11 9.59
C VAL A 31 -33.10 -1.71 9.74
N ASN A 32 -33.84 -1.51 8.65
CA ASN A 32 -35.29 -1.21 8.70
C ASN A 32 -36.10 -2.35 9.34
N GLY A 33 -35.74 -3.61 9.05
CA GLY A 33 -36.42 -4.76 9.64
C GLY A 33 -36.10 -4.97 11.13
N LEU A 34 -34.94 -4.48 11.60
CA LEU A 34 -34.48 -4.67 12.97
C LEU A 34 -34.74 -3.48 13.90
N ARG A 35 -34.74 -2.24 13.41
CA ARG A 35 -34.72 -1.03 14.26
C ARG A 35 -35.92 -0.90 15.20
N ASP A 36 -37.09 -1.39 14.77
CA ASP A 36 -38.35 -1.31 15.53
C ASP A 36 -38.65 -2.57 16.37
N THR A 37 -37.71 -3.53 16.44
CA THR A 37 -37.92 -4.78 17.17
C THR A 37 -37.79 -4.63 18.69
N TYR A 38 -37.09 -3.58 19.14
CA TYR A 38 -36.88 -3.22 20.54
C TYR A 38 -37.10 -1.72 20.72
N ASP A 39 -37.73 -1.32 21.83
CA ASP A 39 -38.11 0.07 22.09
C ASP A 39 -36.91 1.03 22.18
N ASN A 40 -35.78 0.53 22.69
CA ASN A 40 -34.55 1.31 22.84
C ASN A 40 -33.49 0.80 21.87
N THR A 41 -33.40 1.44 20.70
CA THR A 41 -32.42 1.08 19.66
C THR A 41 -31.44 2.22 19.43
N LEU A 42 -30.15 1.89 19.37
CA LEU A 42 -29.10 2.76 18.86
C LEU A 42 -28.56 2.23 17.54
N ILE A 43 -28.11 3.13 16.66
CA ILE A 43 -27.43 2.80 15.40
C ILE A 43 -26.09 3.53 15.38
N LEU A 44 -24.98 2.78 15.48
CA LEU A 44 -23.65 3.33 15.74
C LEU A 44 -22.61 2.82 14.74
N SER A 45 -21.66 3.67 14.36
CA SER A 45 -20.55 3.33 13.47
C SER A 45 -19.20 3.38 14.21
N SER A 46 -18.31 2.43 13.96
CA SER A 46 -16.93 2.46 14.45
C SER A 46 -15.92 2.94 13.39
N GLY A 47 -16.33 3.72 12.39
CA GLY A 47 -15.43 4.44 11.48
C GLY A 47 -15.16 3.71 10.16
N ASP A 48 -14.32 4.34 9.34
CA ASP A 48 -14.15 4.01 7.91
C ASP A 48 -15.49 4.00 7.17
N ASN A 49 -16.22 5.10 7.32
CA ASN A 49 -17.52 5.31 6.70
C ASN A 49 -17.45 5.52 5.18
N TYR A 50 -16.25 5.79 4.67
CA TYR A 50 -15.95 5.96 3.26
C TYR A 50 -14.49 5.63 2.99
N ILE A 51 -14.20 5.21 1.76
CA ILE A 51 -12.83 5.01 1.27
C ILE A 51 -12.72 5.61 -0.14
N PRO A 52 -11.59 6.23 -0.51
CA PRO A 52 -11.37 6.64 -1.89
C PRO A 52 -11.51 5.46 -2.85
N GLY A 53 -12.33 5.63 -3.89
CA GLY A 53 -12.55 4.60 -4.90
C GLY A 53 -13.66 5.01 -5.87
N PRO A 54 -14.11 4.09 -6.76
CA PRO A 54 -15.18 4.32 -7.72
C PRO A 54 -16.43 5.00 -7.16
N PHE A 55 -16.96 4.50 -6.04
CA PHE A 55 -18.18 4.98 -5.40
C PHE A 55 -18.00 6.41 -4.87
N PHE A 56 -16.92 6.60 -4.10
CA PHE A 56 -16.53 7.90 -3.54
C PHE A 56 -16.31 8.96 -4.63
N SER A 57 -15.65 8.61 -5.73
CA SER A 57 -15.39 9.51 -6.86
C SER A 57 -16.66 9.81 -7.66
N ALA A 58 -17.48 8.80 -7.93
CA ALA A 58 -18.74 8.95 -8.69
C ALA A 58 -19.74 9.88 -8.01
N SER A 59 -19.67 10.01 -6.67
CA SER A 59 -20.45 10.98 -5.88
C SER A 59 -20.27 12.44 -6.31
N SER A 60 -19.17 12.76 -7.01
CA SER A 60 -18.90 14.10 -7.56
C SER A 60 -19.55 14.36 -8.92
N ASP A 61 -20.17 13.36 -9.54
CA ASP A 61 -20.84 13.52 -10.82
C ASP A 61 -22.12 14.34 -10.67
N ARG A 62 -22.38 15.21 -11.64
CA ARG A 62 -23.54 16.09 -11.64
C ARG A 62 -24.87 15.32 -11.65
N ALA A 63 -24.89 14.09 -12.15
CA ALA A 63 -26.07 13.23 -12.10
C ALA A 63 -26.56 12.99 -10.67
N LEU A 64 -25.66 13.01 -9.67
CA LEU A 64 -25.99 12.76 -8.27
C LEU A 64 -26.58 13.98 -7.57
N ARG A 65 -26.57 15.17 -8.20
CA ARG A 65 -27.03 16.41 -7.57
C ARG A 65 -28.47 16.33 -7.05
N ASP A 66 -29.36 15.64 -7.79
CA ASP A 66 -30.78 15.59 -7.44
C ASP A 66 -31.05 14.73 -6.20
N VAL A 67 -30.21 13.71 -5.95
CA VAL A 67 -30.33 12.81 -4.78
C VAL A 67 -29.46 13.25 -3.59
N LEU A 68 -28.33 13.93 -3.84
CA LEU A 68 -27.42 14.40 -2.78
C LEU A 68 -27.65 15.87 -2.37
N GLY A 69 -28.53 16.57 -3.08
CA GLY A 69 -28.71 18.03 -3.01
C GLY A 69 -27.55 18.81 -3.65
N ARG A 70 -26.30 18.36 -3.46
CA ARG A 70 -25.11 18.86 -4.15
C ARG A 70 -24.05 17.77 -4.25
N GLU A 71 -23.65 17.46 -5.47
CA GLU A 71 -22.57 16.51 -5.77
C GLU A 71 -21.23 16.92 -5.16
N GLY A 72 -20.40 15.93 -4.86
CA GLY A 72 -19.07 16.06 -4.29
C GLY A 72 -18.53 14.70 -3.93
N VAL A 73 -17.21 14.53 -3.98
CA VAL A 73 -16.58 13.26 -3.63
C VAL A 73 -16.98 12.81 -2.22
N GLY A 74 -17.30 11.54 -2.03
CA GLY A 74 -17.71 10.94 -0.74
C GLY A 74 -19.09 11.32 -0.21
N ARG A 75 -19.83 12.19 -0.91
CA ARG A 75 -21.10 12.70 -0.38
C ARG A 75 -22.23 11.69 -0.45
N ALA A 76 -22.19 10.74 -1.37
CA ALA A 76 -23.17 9.67 -1.40
C ALA A 76 -22.99 8.73 -0.22
N ASP A 77 -21.74 8.41 0.13
CA ASP A 77 -21.37 7.65 1.32
C ASP A 77 -22.01 8.29 2.56
N ILE A 78 -21.69 9.56 2.85
CA ILE A 78 -22.27 10.28 4.01
C ILE A 78 -23.79 10.36 3.95
N GLN A 79 -24.39 10.55 2.76
CA GLN A 79 -25.84 10.62 2.65
C GLN A 79 -26.48 9.27 2.96
N ILE A 80 -25.91 8.16 2.50
CA ILE A 80 -26.40 6.81 2.85
C ILE A 80 -26.35 6.59 4.36
N LEU A 81 -25.26 7.00 5.03
CA LEU A 81 -25.19 6.93 6.50
C LEU A 81 -26.26 7.80 7.18
N ASN A 82 -26.53 9.00 6.65
CA ASN A 82 -27.57 9.87 7.15
C ASN A 82 -28.96 9.21 7.03
N GLU A 83 -29.28 8.61 5.89
CA GLU A 83 -30.58 7.96 5.66
C GLU A 83 -30.74 6.66 6.47
N ILE A 84 -29.66 5.91 6.68
CA ILE A 84 -29.68 4.75 7.57
C ILE A 84 -30.00 5.18 9.01
N GLY A 85 -29.57 6.38 9.42
CA GLY A 85 -29.85 6.95 10.73
C GLY A 85 -28.76 6.65 11.76
N PHE A 86 -27.48 6.60 11.35
CA PHE A 86 -26.38 6.54 12.30
C PHE A 86 -26.40 7.76 13.23
N GLN A 87 -26.25 7.52 14.53
CA GLN A 87 -26.39 8.55 15.57
C GLN A 87 -25.04 9.11 16.05
N ALA A 88 -23.97 8.34 15.87
CA ALA A 88 -22.59 8.73 16.11
C ALA A 88 -21.65 7.78 15.35
N SER A 89 -20.46 8.27 15.01
CA SER A 89 -19.42 7.45 14.38
C SER A 89 -18.04 7.74 14.97
N ALA A 90 -17.18 6.73 15.14
CA ALA A 90 -15.75 6.98 15.37
C ALA A 90 -15.06 7.45 14.08
N PHE A 91 -13.92 8.12 14.21
CA PHE A 91 -13.00 8.23 13.07
C PHE A 91 -12.23 6.91 12.89
N GLY A 92 -12.20 6.39 11.67
CA GLY A 92 -11.22 5.42 11.20
C GLY A 92 -10.06 6.08 10.48
N ASN A 93 -9.20 5.29 9.82
CA ASN A 93 -8.06 5.81 9.07
C ASN A 93 -8.45 6.34 7.69
N HIS A 94 -9.35 5.66 6.98
CA HIS A 94 -9.70 5.98 5.60
C HIS A 94 -10.43 7.33 5.49
N GLU A 95 -11.02 7.82 6.58
CA GLU A 95 -11.50 9.20 6.66
C GLU A 95 -10.43 10.22 6.24
N PHE A 96 -9.15 9.97 6.59
CA PHE A 96 -8.05 10.92 6.42
C PHE A 96 -7.21 10.71 5.16
N ASP A 97 -7.54 9.75 4.28
CA ASP A 97 -6.67 9.39 3.14
C ASP A 97 -6.44 10.56 2.19
N LEU A 98 -7.50 11.35 1.98
CA LEU A 98 -7.47 12.55 1.15
C LEU A 98 -7.24 13.83 1.96
N GLY A 99 -6.84 13.69 3.22
CA GLY A 99 -6.47 14.78 4.11
C GLY A 99 -7.65 15.50 4.77
N THR A 100 -7.31 16.36 5.75
CA THR A 100 -8.28 17.02 6.64
C THR A 100 -9.23 18.00 5.93
N SER A 101 -8.87 18.49 4.73
CA SER A 101 -9.77 19.31 3.92
C SER A 101 -10.95 18.50 3.38
N THR A 102 -10.72 17.25 2.99
CA THR A 102 -11.76 16.36 2.46
C THR A 102 -12.70 15.95 3.58
N VAL A 103 -12.16 15.58 4.74
CA VAL A 103 -12.93 15.33 5.97
C VAL A 103 -13.82 16.55 6.28
N ALA A 104 -13.26 17.76 6.26
CA ALA A 104 -13.99 18.99 6.53
C ALA A 104 -15.14 19.27 5.54
N ASP A 105 -14.97 18.88 4.28
CA ASP A 105 -15.97 19.07 3.21
C ASP A 105 -17.10 18.04 3.27
N LEU A 106 -16.87 16.89 3.91
CA LEU A 106 -17.84 15.82 4.16
C LEU A 106 -18.61 16.05 5.48
N ILE A 107 -17.92 16.44 6.54
CA ILE A 107 -18.57 16.78 7.82
C ILE A 107 -19.46 18.03 7.64
N GLY A 108 -18.96 19.05 6.94
CA GLY A 108 -19.61 20.36 6.87
C GLY A 108 -20.67 20.50 5.78
N SER A 109 -21.84 21.03 6.17
CA SER A 109 -22.88 21.44 5.22
C SER A 109 -22.41 22.55 4.27
N SER A 110 -22.87 22.51 3.01
CA SER A 110 -22.55 23.55 2.01
C SER A 110 -23.58 23.62 0.88
N ASN A 111 -24.10 24.81 0.55
CA ASN A 111 -24.96 25.11 -0.62
C ASN A 111 -25.80 23.92 -1.17
N GLY A 112 -26.65 23.30 -0.34
CA GLY A 112 -27.52 22.18 -0.73
C GLY A 112 -27.07 20.80 -0.22
N TYR A 113 -25.81 20.63 0.16
CA TYR A 113 -25.32 19.48 0.92
C TYR A 113 -25.51 19.71 2.43
N VAL A 114 -26.03 18.71 3.13
CA VAL A 114 -26.41 18.80 4.55
C VAL A 114 -25.29 18.45 5.53
N GLY A 115 -24.18 17.88 5.04
CA GLY A 115 -23.10 17.37 5.88
C GLY A 115 -23.52 16.11 6.65
N THR A 116 -22.72 15.73 7.65
CA THR A 116 -23.11 14.62 8.53
C THR A 116 -24.28 15.03 9.43
N GLN A 117 -25.27 14.14 9.59
CA GLN A 117 -26.34 14.32 10.58
C GLN A 117 -25.97 13.75 11.96
N PHE A 118 -24.76 13.21 12.08
CA PHE A 118 -24.16 12.68 13.29
C PHE A 118 -22.80 13.35 13.59
N PRO A 119 -22.35 13.32 14.86
CA PRO A 119 -21.00 13.70 15.24
C PRO A 119 -20.00 12.58 14.93
N TYR A 120 -18.80 12.97 14.51
CA TYR A 120 -17.63 12.09 14.54
C TYR A 120 -16.95 12.16 15.92
N LEU A 121 -16.48 11.00 16.40
CA LEU A 121 -15.94 10.85 17.75
C LEU A 121 -14.49 10.37 17.74
N SER A 122 -13.63 11.02 18.53
CA SER A 122 -12.32 10.45 18.89
C SER A 122 -11.73 11.15 20.11
N SER A 123 -11.46 10.39 21.17
CA SER A 123 -10.92 10.88 22.45
C SER A 123 -9.40 11.00 22.47
N ASN A 124 -8.71 10.33 21.54
CA ASN A 124 -7.25 10.30 21.47
C ASN A 124 -6.68 11.08 20.27
N LEU A 125 -7.53 11.88 19.61
CA LEU A 125 -7.14 12.82 18.56
C LEU A 125 -7.41 14.27 18.99
N ASP A 126 -6.46 15.17 18.72
CA ASP A 126 -6.60 16.62 18.98
C ASP A 126 -6.76 17.39 17.68
N PHE A 127 -8.00 17.83 17.41
CA PHE A 127 -8.34 18.55 16.19
C PHE A 127 -8.11 20.08 16.28
N THR A 128 -7.81 20.61 17.48
CA THR A 128 -7.84 22.06 17.74
C THR A 128 -6.74 22.84 17.02
N THR A 129 -5.68 22.15 16.59
CA THR A 129 -4.54 22.70 15.86
C THR A 129 -4.68 22.61 14.34
N ASP A 130 -5.63 21.82 13.82
CA ASP A 130 -5.84 21.64 12.39
C ASP A 130 -6.75 22.75 11.81
N SER A 131 -6.27 23.45 10.78
CA SER A 131 -6.97 24.60 10.21
C SER A 131 -8.29 24.26 9.52
N ASN A 132 -8.47 23.02 9.09
CA ASN A 132 -9.70 22.58 8.42
C ASN A 132 -10.73 22.09 9.44
N LEU A 133 -10.28 21.35 10.46
CA LEU A 133 -11.17 20.62 11.38
C LEU A 133 -11.46 21.33 12.70
N ALA A 134 -10.60 22.23 13.18
CA ALA A 134 -10.79 22.91 14.47
C ALA A 134 -12.15 23.62 14.61
N ARG A 135 -12.78 24.01 13.50
CA ARG A 135 -14.10 24.68 13.49
C ARG A 135 -15.29 23.77 13.77
N PHE A 136 -15.11 22.44 13.69
CA PHE A 136 -16.16 21.44 13.94
C PHE A 136 -16.14 20.89 15.36
N VAL A 137 -15.07 21.17 16.12
CA VAL A 137 -14.93 20.70 17.50
C VAL A 137 -15.99 21.37 18.38
N VAL A 138 -16.81 20.55 19.05
CA VAL A 138 -17.81 20.97 20.03
C VAL A 138 -17.43 20.52 21.44
N GLU A 139 -18.23 20.89 22.43
CA GLU A 139 -18.02 20.43 23.82
C GLU A 139 -18.36 18.93 23.94
N ASP A 140 -17.55 18.20 24.70
CA ASP A 140 -17.72 16.77 24.94
C ASP A 140 -18.89 16.49 25.88
N GLY A 141 -19.39 15.24 25.87
CA GLY A 141 -20.46 14.79 26.75
C GLY A 141 -21.78 15.56 26.57
N GLN A 142 -22.02 16.09 25.36
CA GLN A 142 -23.28 16.73 24.98
C GLN A 142 -24.17 15.77 24.18
N ALA A 143 -25.42 16.17 23.96
CA ALA A 143 -26.27 15.50 22.96
C ALA A 143 -25.61 15.54 21.57
N PRO A 144 -25.81 14.53 20.71
CA PRO A 144 -25.19 14.48 19.38
C PRO A 144 -25.56 15.71 18.56
N GLN A 145 -24.57 16.32 17.91
CA GLN A 145 -24.76 17.47 17.04
C GLN A 145 -24.37 17.12 15.61
N PRO A 146 -25.21 17.41 14.61
CA PRO A 146 -24.84 17.30 13.20
C PRO A 146 -23.57 18.12 12.90
N ASN A 147 -22.82 17.73 11.87
CA ASN A 147 -21.66 18.47 11.37
C ASN A 147 -20.62 18.80 12.45
N SER A 148 -20.33 17.88 13.38
CA SER A 148 -19.49 18.16 14.54
C SER A 148 -18.48 17.04 14.86
N ILE A 149 -17.47 17.41 15.64
CA ILE A 149 -16.43 16.52 16.17
C ILE A 149 -16.39 16.65 17.69
N ALA A 150 -16.35 15.54 18.41
CA ALA A 150 -16.23 15.49 19.87
C ALA A 150 -15.40 14.26 20.31
N SER A 151 -14.99 14.20 21.56
CA SER A 151 -14.44 12.98 22.18
C SER A 151 -15.56 12.01 22.55
N SER A 152 -16.70 12.55 22.97
CA SER A 152 -17.84 11.78 23.46
C SER A 152 -19.17 12.53 23.35
N VAL A 153 -20.27 11.77 23.33
CA VAL A 153 -21.65 12.28 23.33
C VAL A 153 -22.55 11.46 24.26
N ILE A 154 -23.76 11.97 24.50
CA ILE A 154 -24.80 11.33 25.30
C ILE A 154 -26.03 11.12 24.43
N LEU A 155 -26.40 9.87 24.20
CA LEU A 155 -27.63 9.48 23.52
C LEU A 155 -28.72 9.19 24.55
N THR A 156 -29.95 9.57 24.25
CA THR A 156 -31.12 9.33 25.12
C THR A 156 -32.11 8.40 24.40
N VAL A 157 -32.60 7.38 25.09
CA VAL A 157 -33.57 6.40 24.58
C VAL A 157 -34.71 6.16 25.56
N GLY A 158 -35.87 5.73 25.08
CA GLY A 158 -37.01 5.33 25.92
C GLY A 158 -37.82 6.48 26.53
N SER A 159 -37.65 7.71 26.04
CA SER A 159 -38.51 8.85 26.36
C SER A 159 -39.60 9.00 25.30
N GLU A 160 -40.82 9.40 25.70
CA GLU A 160 -41.89 9.75 24.74
C GLU A 160 -41.56 11.01 23.89
N ASP A 161 -40.45 11.71 24.22
CA ASP A 161 -40.07 13.03 23.71
C ASP A 161 -38.73 13.04 22.94
N THR A 162 -38.15 11.88 22.61
CA THR A 162 -36.92 11.80 21.80
C THR A 162 -37.23 11.75 20.30
N ASN A 163 -36.55 12.58 19.51
CA ASN A 163 -36.55 12.44 18.04
C ASN A 163 -35.70 11.23 17.60
N ASP A 164 -35.75 10.88 16.31
CA ASP A 164 -35.02 9.74 15.72
C ASP A 164 -33.49 9.79 15.95
N ASN A 165 -32.95 10.95 16.35
CA ASN A 165 -31.53 11.15 16.66
C ASN A 165 -31.20 11.01 18.16
N GLY A 166 -32.17 10.58 18.99
CA GLY A 166 -31.99 10.42 20.44
C GLY A 166 -31.87 11.75 21.22
N VAL A 167 -32.40 12.85 20.67
CA VAL A 167 -32.41 14.19 21.29
C VAL A 167 -33.81 14.52 21.80
N LEU A 168 -33.91 15.03 23.03
CA LEU A 168 -35.16 15.48 23.65
C LEU A 168 -35.75 16.70 22.90
N ASP A 169 -37.01 16.61 22.46
CA ASP A 169 -37.79 17.70 21.88
C ASP A 169 -38.35 18.56 23.02
N ASP A 170 -38.01 19.85 23.03
CA ASP A 170 -38.53 20.94 23.89
C ASP A 170 -38.68 20.85 25.44
N GLY A 171 -38.56 19.69 26.10
CA GLY A 171 -38.49 19.57 27.57
C GLY A 171 -39.75 20.02 28.32
N GLU A 172 -40.92 20.00 27.67
CA GLU A 172 -42.19 20.35 28.30
C GLU A 172 -43.02 19.15 28.79
N ASP A 173 -42.71 17.90 28.43
CA ASP A 173 -43.51 16.75 28.84
C ASP A 173 -43.03 16.10 30.16
N THR A 174 -44.02 15.68 30.94
CA THR A 174 -43.81 15.05 32.25
C THR A 174 -44.46 13.69 32.28
N ASP A 175 -43.81 12.73 32.92
CA ASP A 175 -44.41 11.46 33.35
C ASP A 175 -45.79 11.69 33.97
N GLY A 176 -46.64 10.67 33.98
CA GLY A 176 -47.99 10.73 34.55
C GLY A 176 -48.08 11.14 36.04
N ASP A 177 -46.96 11.35 36.74
CA ASP A 177 -46.84 11.88 38.09
C ASP A 177 -46.25 13.32 38.19
N GLY A 178 -45.84 13.92 37.07
CA GLY A 178 -45.30 15.29 36.98
C GLY A 178 -43.77 15.42 37.05
N THR A 179 -42.99 14.33 36.97
CA THR A 179 -41.53 14.38 36.74
C THR A 179 -41.19 14.48 35.26
N LEU A 180 -40.09 15.15 34.90
CA LEU A 180 -39.61 15.19 33.50
C LEU A 180 -39.21 13.78 33.09
N ASP A 181 -39.78 13.27 31.99
CA ASP A 181 -39.35 12.01 31.37
C ASP A 181 -38.05 12.27 30.59
N LEU A 182 -36.91 11.96 31.21
CA LEU A 182 -35.60 12.19 30.62
C LEU A 182 -35.06 10.97 29.84
N GLY A 183 -35.82 9.87 29.76
CA GLY A 183 -35.34 8.60 29.20
C GLY A 183 -34.09 8.05 29.90
N GLU A 184 -33.49 7.02 29.30
CA GLU A 184 -32.21 6.44 29.71
C GLU A 184 -31.06 7.06 28.92
N ARG A 185 -30.00 7.47 29.63
CA ARG A 185 -28.84 8.18 29.07
C ARG A 185 -27.66 7.23 28.89
N ILE A 186 -27.16 7.14 27.66
CA ILE A 186 -26.07 6.26 27.26
C ILE A 186 -24.90 7.12 26.79
N GLY A 187 -23.74 6.93 27.41
CA GLY A 187 -22.51 7.59 27.01
C GLY A 187 -21.88 6.88 25.81
N VAL A 188 -21.44 7.62 24.80
CA VAL A 188 -20.73 7.08 23.65
C VAL A 188 -19.40 7.81 23.51
N VAL A 189 -18.29 7.06 23.53
CA VAL A 189 -16.92 7.58 23.41
C VAL A 189 -16.32 7.07 22.11
N GLY A 190 -15.57 7.90 21.40
CA GLY A 190 -14.81 7.48 20.21
C GLY A 190 -13.33 7.26 20.50
N ALA A 191 -12.68 6.39 19.74
CA ALA A 191 -11.24 6.24 19.72
C ALA A 191 -10.75 5.78 18.33
N THR A 192 -9.59 6.26 17.92
CA THR A 192 -9.00 5.99 16.60
C THR A 192 -7.59 5.45 16.75
N THR A 193 -7.15 4.57 15.85
CA THR A 193 -5.83 3.95 15.92
C THR A 193 -4.69 4.98 16.08
N PRO A 194 -3.77 4.79 17.05
CA PRO A 194 -2.57 5.61 17.16
C PRO A 194 -1.62 5.50 15.96
N THR A 195 -1.77 4.47 15.11
CA THR A 195 -0.99 4.31 13.86
C THR A 195 -1.44 5.24 12.74
N LEU A 196 -2.46 6.08 12.95
CA LEU A 196 -3.07 6.93 11.91
C LEU A 196 -2.06 7.71 11.06
N ARG A 197 -0.96 8.20 11.65
CA ARG A 197 0.08 8.94 10.91
C ARG A 197 0.91 8.09 9.95
N SER A 198 1.02 6.78 10.19
CA SER A 198 1.75 5.88 9.30
C SER A 198 0.87 5.32 8.18
N ILE A 199 -0.45 5.30 8.37
CA ILE A 199 -1.37 4.63 7.44
C ILE A 199 -2.30 5.60 6.70
N SER A 200 -2.37 6.88 7.10
CA SER A 200 -3.22 7.87 6.42
C SER A 200 -2.64 9.30 6.50
N SER A 201 -3.44 10.32 6.13
CA SER A 201 -2.99 11.73 6.03
C SER A 201 -3.71 12.68 7.00
N PRO A 202 -3.60 12.52 8.34
CA PRO A 202 -4.32 13.31 9.33
C PRO A 202 -3.85 14.77 9.47
N GLY A 203 -2.86 15.21 8.69
CA GLY A 203 -2.35 16.57 8.73
C GLY A 203 -1.87 17.00 10.12
N ASN A 204 -2.40 18.12 10.61
CA ASN A 204 -2.01 18.72 11.88
C ASN A 204 -2.80 18.21 13.08
N VAL A 205 -3.75 17.28 12.89
CA VAL A 205 -4.49 16.64 13.98
C VAL A 205 -3.50 15.94 14.91
N GLY A 206 -3.51 16.27 16.20
CA GLY A 206 -2.70 15.57 17.21
C GLY A 206 -3.14 14.13 17.33
N VAL A 207 -2.19 13.19 17.41
CA VAL A 207 -2.48 11.76 17.56
C VAL A 207 -1.82 11.30 18.85
N SER A 208 -2.57 10.66 19.73
CA SER A 208 -2.08 10.14 21.00
C SER A 208 -2.49 8.69 21.22
N PRO A 209 -1.67 7.89 21.93
CA PRO A 209 -0.31 8.20 22.40
C PRO A 209 0.70 8.34 21.25
N ALA A 210 1.87 8.91 21.54
CA ALA A 210 2.94 9.08 20.54
C ALA A 210 3.61 7.75 20.16
N ASP A 211 3.65 6.78 21.09
CA ASP A 211 4.05 5.41 20.80
C ASP A 211 2.78 4.61 20.49
N PRO A 212 2.57 4.16 19.23
CA PRO A 212 1.34 3.50 18.85
C PRO A 212 1.16 2.10 19.47
N THR A 213 2.20 1.56 20.11
CA THR A 213 2.16 0.26 20.79
C THR A 213 1.89 0.36 22.30
N ASP A 214 1.82 1.57 22.86
CA ASP A 214 1.53 1.80 24.27
C ASP A 214 0.01 1.82 24.55
N TYR A 215 -0.59 0.63 24.59
CA TYR A 215 -2.03 0.48 24.81
C TYR A 215 -2.48 0.94 26.21
N ALA A 216 -1.55 0.99 27.19
CA ALA A 216 -1.87 1.53 28.51
C ALA A 216 -2.02 3.05 28.46
N ALA A 217 -1.18 3.74 27.69
CA ALA A 217 -1.33 5.16 27.43
C ALA A 217 -2.59 5.46 26.61
N LEU A 218 -2.87 4.67 25.56
CA LEU A 218 -4.13 4.79 24.80
C LEU A 218 -5.36 4.63 25.70
N ALA A 219 -5.38 3.59 26.54
CA ALA A 219 -6.47 3.38 27.50
C ALA A 219 -6.62 4.57 28.46
N ALA A 220 -5.53 5.23 28.87
CA ALA A 220 -5.60 6.41 29.74
C ALA A 220 -6.22 7.64 29.05
N GLU A 221 -5.95 7.86 27.76
CA GLU A 221 -6.60 8.92 26.97
C GLU A 221 -8.12 8.67 26.90
N ILE A 222 -8.52 7.45 26.52
CA ILE A 222 -9.93 7.05 26.43
C ILE A 222 -10.63 7.15 27.79
N GLN A 223 -9.98 6.65 28.86
CA GLN A 223 -10.54 6.64 30.21
C GLN A 223 -10.87 8.06 30.72
N THR A 224 -10.15 9.09 30.27
CA THR A 224 -10.46 10.48 30.63
C THR A 224 -11.87 10.88 30.19
N SER A 225 -12.25 10.52 28.95
CA SER A 225 -13.61 10.77 28.43
C SER A 225 -14.67 9.92 29.15
N VAL A 226 -14.34 8.67 29.47
CA VAL A 226 -15.24 7.77 30.23
C VAL A 226 -15.49 8.30 31.64
N ASP A 227 -14.45 8.74 32.34
CA ASP A 227 -14.53 9.30 33.69
C ASP A 227 -15.35 10.61 33.72
N GLU A 228 -15.25 11.44 32.67
CA GLU A 228 -16.07 12.65 32.53
C GLU A 228 -17.55 12.32 32.41
N LEU A 229 -17.93 11.37 31.54
CA LEU A 229 -19.30 10.92 31.36
C LEU A 229 -19.88 10.31 32.63
N THR A 230 -19.18 9.33 33.21
CA THR A 230 -19.61 8.63 34.43
C THR A 230 -19.66 9.56 35.65
N GLY A 231 -18.79 10.57 35.70
CA GLY A 231 -18.84 11.66 36.68
C GLY A 231 -20.13 12.48 36.66
N THR A 232 -20.90 12.45 35.55
CA THR A 232 -22.23 13.09 35.43
C THR A 232 -23.40 12.16 35.81
N GLY A 233 -23.12 10.94 36.24
CA GLY A 233 -24.12 9.94 36.64
C GLY A 233 -24.58 9.01 35.51
N ILE A 234 -23.88 9.00 34.38
CA ILE A 234 -24.05 7.98 33.33
C ILE A 234 -23.45 6.67 33.84
N ASN A 235 -24.16 5.57 33.63
CA ASN A 235 -23.73 4.24 34.07
C ASN A 235 -23.79 3.19 32.96
N LYS A 236 -23.97 3.62 31.71
CA LYS A 236 -23.97 2.78 30.51
C LYS A 236 -23.08 3.47 29.49
N VAL A 237 -21.96 2.86 29.11
CA VAL A 237 -20.96 3.45 28.22
C VAL A 237 -20.59 2.50 27.09
N VAL A 238 -20.69 3.01 25.87
CA VAL A 238 -20.26 2.35 24.63
C VAL A 238 -19.01 3.06 24.11
N LEU A 239 -17.97 2.29 23.80
CA LEU A 239 -16.78 2.76 23.11
C LEU A 239 -16.86 2.36 21.64
N LEU A 240 -16.82 3.33 20.72
CA LEU A 240 -16.60 3.12 19.30
C LEU A 240 -15.09 3.21 19.06
N ALA A 241 -14.44 2.10 18.75
CA ALA A 241 -12.99 2.02 18.61
C ALA A 241 -12.61 1.51 17.22
N HIS A 242 -11.74 2.23 16.54
CA HIS A 242 -11.23 1.86 15.22
C HIS A 242 -9.72 1.59 15.29
N MET A 243 -9.31 0.36 15.63
CA MET A 243 -7.91 0.05 15.95
C MET A 243 -7.16 -0.77 14.90
N GLN A 244 -7.78 -1.10 13.76
CA GLN A 244 -7.19 -1.90 12.66
C GLN A 244 -6.97 -3.38 13.00
N GLN A 245 -6.91 -3.74 14.29
CA GLN A 245 -6.75 -5.11 14.75
C GLN A 245 -7.57 -5.33 16.02
N ILE A 246 -8.55 -6.23 15.96
CA ILE A 246 -9.48 -6.53 17.07
C ILE A 246 -8.79 -6.91 18.39
N ASN A 247 -7.54 -7.39 18.34
CA ASN A 247 -6.76 -7.74 19.53
C ASN A 247 -6.43 -6.50 20.39
N ILE A 248 -6.38 -5.30 19.79
CA ILE A 248 -6.16 -4.04 20.49
C ILE A 248 -7.42 -3.70 21.29
N GLU A 249 -8.61 -3.77 20.72
CA GLU A 249 -9.87 -3.56 21.42
C GLU A 249 -10.08 -4.58 22.55
N GLN A 250 -9.73 -5.85 22.32
CA GLN A 250 -9.74 -6.87 23.38
C GLN A 250 -8.77 -6.53 24.52
N THR A 251 -7.60 -5.96 24.20
CA THR A 251 -6.64 -5.51 25.20
C THR A 251 -7.18 -4.29 25.97
N LEU A 252 -7.78 -3.32 25.27
CA LEU A 252 -8.40 -2.13 25.86
C LEU A 252 -9.54 -2.52 26.83
N ALA A 253 -10.35 -3.53 26.48
CA ALA A 253 -11.39 -4.03 27.37
C ALA A 253 -10.86 -4.41 28.76
N GLY A 254 -9.64 -4.98 28.85
CA GLY A 254 -9.01 -5.34 30.13
C GLY A 254 -8.33 -4.19 30.87
N LEU A 255 -8.12 -3.04 30.21
CA LEU A 255 -7.44 -1.88 30.75
C LEU A 255 -8.39 -0.77 31.19
N LEU A 256 -9.56 -0.68 30.56
CA LEU A 256 -10.59 0.31 30.85
C LEU A 256 -11.48 -0.13 32.03
N GLN A 257 -12.08 0.85 32.68
CA GLN A 257 -13.14 0.67 33.69
C GLN A 257 -14.39 1.44 33.25
N ASP A 258 -15.56 0.96 33.68
CA ASP A 258 -16.86 1.58 33.39
C ASP A 258 -17.20 1.71 31.88
N VAL A 259 -16.61 0.84 31.04
CA VAL A 259 -16.97 0.64 29.62
C VAL A 259 -17.67 -0.71 29.50
N ASP A 260 -18.93 -0.70 29.04
CA ASP A 260 -19.76 -1.90 28.97
C ASP A 260 -19.61 -2.64 27.64
N VAL A 261 -19.51 -1.87 26.54
CA VAL A 261 -19.42 -2.40 25.17
C VAL A 261 -18.33 -1.67 24.42
N ILE A 262 -17.51 -2.41 23.69
CA ILE A 262 -16.58 -1.90 22.67
C ILE A 262 -17.06 -2.40 21.32
N ILE A 263 -17.39 -1.47 20.43
CA ILE A 263 -17.67 -1.73 19.02
C ILE A 263 -16.36 -1.48 18.28
N ALA A 264 -15.72 -2.56 17.84
CA ALA A 264 -14.45 -2.51 17.14
C ALA A 264 -14.65 -2.11 15.67
N GLY A 265 -13.54 -1.79 14.98
CA GLY A 265 -13.52 -1.44 13.55
C GLY A 265 -12.09 -1.44 13.00
N GLY A 266 -11.96 -1.54 11.69
CA GLY A 266 -10.69 -1.51 10.96
C GLY A 266 -10.06 -2.87 10.73
N SER A 267 -10.55 -3.93 11.37
CA SER A 267 -9.98 -5.27 11.26
C SER A 267 -10.79 -6.24 10.41
N ASN A 268 -11.96 -5.81 9.91
CA ASN A 268 -12.90 -6.59 9.11
C ASN A 268 -13.21 -7.97 9.73
N THR A 269 -13.11 -8.08 11.05
CA THR A 269 -13.21 -9.36 11.75
C THR A 269 -14.68 -9.71 11.93
N LEU A 270 -15.17 -10.67 11.15
CA LEU A 270 -16.51 -11.22 11.30
C LEU A 270 -16.63 -12.07 12.57
N LEU A 271 -17.33 -11.55 13.58
CA LEU A 271 -17.80 -12.33 14.73
C LEU A 271 -19.26 -12.74 14.50
N ALA A 272 -19.58 -14.00 14.74
CA ALA A 272 -20.95 -14.51 14.58
C ALA A 272 -21.24 -15.69 15.52
N ASN A 273 -22.51 -15.95 15.81
CA ASN A 273 -22.91 -17.17 16.51
C ASN A 273 -22.77 -18.40 15.61
N PRO A 274 -22.64 -19.61 16.18
CA PRO A 274 -22.57 -20.85 15.40
C PRO A 274 -23.77 -21.11 14.47
N ASP A 275 -24.94 -20.55 14.78
CA ASP A 275 -26.19 -20.75 14.04
C ASP A 275 -26.58 -19.54 13.19
N ASP A 276 -25.78 -18.45 13.18
CA ASP A 276 -26.05 -17.28 12.35
C ASP A 276 -25.85 -17.64 10.86
N PRO A 277 -26.79 -17.29 9.96
CA PRO A 277 -26.59 -17.46 8.53
C PRO A 277 -25.56 -16.44 8.02
N LEU A 278 -24.43 -16.95 7.53
CA LEU A 278 -23.38 -16.13 6.90
C LEU A 278 -23.54 -16.11 5.38
N ARG A 279 -22.97 -15.08 4.75
CA ARG A 279 -22.90 -15.00 3.28
C ARG A 279 -22.06 -16.17 2.73
N SER A 280 -22.30 -16.49 1.47
CA SER A 280 -21.65 -17.62 0.81
C SER A 280 -20.14 -17.39 0.69
N GLY A 281 -19.34 -18.17 1.43
CA GLY A 281 -17.88 -18.11 1.39
C GLY A 281 -17.28 -17.63 2.70
N ASP A 282 -18.06 -16.91 3.49
CA ASP A 282 -17.60 -16.29 4.72
C ASP A 282 -17.46 -17.31 5.85
N THR A 283 -16.52 -17.03 6.74
CA THR A 283 -16.31 -17.82 7.96
C THR A 283 -16.14 -16.90 9.15
N SER A 284 -16.79 -17.24 10.25
CA SER A 284 -16.65 -16.50 11.51
C SER A 284 -15.26 -16.71 12.13
N ALA A 285 -14.63 -15.61 12.54
CA ALA A 285 -13.36 -15.60 13.27
C ALA A 285 -13.54 -15.84 14.79
N GLY A 286 -14.77 -15.77 15.31
CA GLY A 286 -15.05 -15.89 16.74
C GLY A 286 -16.52 -15.72 17.10
N THR A 287 -16.85 -15.93 18.37
CA THR A 287 -18.24 -15.81 18.85
C THR A 287 -18.64 -14.35 18.98
N TYR A 288 -19.90 -14.06 18.67
CA TYR A 288 -20.50 -12.75 18.87
C TYR A 288 -21.42 -12.75 20.12
N PRO A 289 -21.27 -11.82 21.08
CA PRO A 289 -20.10 -10.98 21.33
C PRO A 289 -18.95 -11.76 22.00
N ILE A 290 -17.77 -11.14 22.10
CA ILE A 290 -16.68 -11.63 22.95
C ILE A 290 -16.84 -11.04 24.36
N GLU A 291 -16.98 -11.90 25.38
CA GLU A 291 -17.04 -11.48 26.79
C GLU A 291 -15.63 -11.41 27.41
N LEU A 292 -15.28 -10.24 27.93
CA LEU A 292 -14.02 -9.96 28.62
C LEU A 292 -14.27 -9.37 30.01
N THR A 293 -13.19 -9.15 30.75
CA THR A 293 -13.22 -8.60 32.11
C THR A 293 -12.47 -7.29 32.17
N SER A 294 -13.15 -6.24 32.62
CA SER A 294 -12.59 -4.89 32.79
C SER A 294 -11.54 -4.78 33.89
N ALA A 295 -10.84 -3.64 33.95
CA ALA A 295 -9.82 -3.36 34.97
C ALA A 295 -10.34 -3.46 36.41
N ILE A 296 -11.67 -3.30 36.61
CA ILE A 296 -12.34 -3.40 37.91
C ILE A 296 -13.07 -4.74 38.12
N GLY A 297 -12.95 -5.68 37.18
CA GLY A 297 -13.52 -7.02 37.30
C GLY A 297 -14.99 -7.13 36.87
N GLN A 298 -15.51 -6.18 36.09
CA GLN A 298 -16.86 -6.22 35.52
C GLN A 298 -16.84 -6.80 34.10
N PRO A 299 -17.96 -7.38 33.61
CA PRO A 299 -18.03 -7.83 32.23
C PRO A 299 -17.99 -6.65 31.26
N THR A 300 -17.19 -6.78 30.20
CA THR A 300 -17.16 -5.86 29.05
C THR A 300 -17.22 -6.69 27.78
N TYR A 301 -18.04 -6.26 26.81
CA TYR A 301 -18.26 -7.02 25.59
C TYR A 301 -17.63 -6.34 24.38
N VAL A 302 -16.94 -7.11 23.55
CA VAL A 302 -16.37 -6.64 22.27
C VAL A 302 -17.18 -7.25 21.12
N VAL A 303 -17.61 -6.39 20.18
CA VAL A 303 -18.33 -6.78 18.97
C VAL A 303 -17.63 -6.21 17.73
N ASN A 304 -17.76 -6.93 16.63
CA ASN A 304 -17.32 -6.50 15.31
C ASN A 304 -18.07 -7.30 14.24
N THR A 305 -18.18 -6.75 13.04
CA THR A 305 -18.65 -7.46 11.84
C THR A 305 -17.65 -7.28 10.71
N ASP A 306 -17.88 -7.96 9.58
CA ASP A 306 -17.15 -7.65 8.35
C ASP A 306 -17.56 -6.28 7.79
N GLY A 307 -16.74 -5.72 6.90
CA GLY A 307 -16.92 -4.42 6.27
C GLY A 307 -17.80 -4.45 5.01
N ASN A 308 -17.61 -3.45 4.14
CA ASN A 308 -18.25 -3.29 2.83
C ASN A 308 -19.78 -3.44 2.85
N TRP A 309 -20.44 -2.98 3.92
CA TRP A 309 -21.89 -3.09 4.13
C TRP A 309 -22.42 -4.53 4.22
N GLN A 310 -21.57 -5.54 4.39
CA GLN A 310 -21.94 -6.96 4.25
C GLN A 310 -22.74 -7.54 5.42
N TYR A 311 -22.67 -6.89 6.59
CA TYR A 311 -23.34 -7.34 7.80
C TYR A 311 -23.83 -6.17 8.65
N VAL A 312 -25.01 -6.32 9.24
CA VAL A 312 -25.47 -5.50 10.38
C VAL A 312 -25.18 -6.27 11.66
N GLY A 313 -24.34 -5.72 12.53
CA GLY A 313 -24.14 -6.26 13.87
C GLY A 313 -25.32 -5.89 14.78
N ARG A 314 -25.92 -6.86 15.47
CA ARG A 314 -27.03 -6.62 16.41
C ARG A 314 -26.63 -7.11 17.79
N LEU A 315 -26.60 -6.23 18.78
CA LEU A 315 -26.35 -6.59 20.18
C LEU A 315 -27.53 -6.16 21.04
N VAL A 316 -28.16 -7.10 21.74
CA VAL A 316 -29.32 -6.84 22.62
C VAL A 316 -28.97 -7.20 24.06
N LEU A 317 -29.01 -6.19 24.94
CA LEU A 317 -28.46 -6.24 26.30
C LEU A 317 -29.55 -5.93 27.33
N ASP A 318 -29.57 -6.70 28.41
CA ASP A 318 -30.37 -6.41 29.60
C ASP A 318 -29.49 -5.81 30.70
N PHE A 319 -29.80 -4.60 31.12
CA PHE A 319 -29.12 -3.89 32.22
C PHE A 319 -29.92 -3.95 33.52
N ASP A 320 -29.19 -4.01 34.65
CA ASP A 320 -29.76 -3.71 35.96
C ASP A 320 -29.77 -2.19 36.25
N ALA A 321 -30.42 -1.78 37.35
CA ALA A 321 -30.47 -0.37 37.76
C ALA A 321 -29.08 0.28 38.03
N ASN A 322 -28.01 -0.49 38.18
CA ASN A 322 -26.66 0.05 38.34
C ASN A 322 -25.92 0.19 37.00
N GLY A 323 -26.54 -0.20 35.88
CA GLY A 323 -25.91 -0.18 34.56
C GLY A 323 -25.07 -1.41 34.28
N ILE A 324 -25.21 -2.50 35.05
CA ILE A 324 -24.46 -3.73 34.80
C ILE A 324 -25.26 -4.64 33.87
N ILE A 325 -24.60 -5.18 32.84
CA ILE A 325 -25.18 -6.16 31.92
C ILE A 325 -25.45 -7.47 32.67
N THR A 326 -26.68 -7.96 32.59
CA THR A 326 -27.17 -9.16 33.28
C THR A 326 -27.50 -10.30 32.34
N ASN A 327 -27.76 -10.02 31.07
CA ASN A 327 -28.11 -10.99 30.04
C ASN A 327 -27.87 -10.40 28.63
N ILE A 328 -27.54 -11.27 27.69
CA ILE A 328 -27.48 -10.98 26.25
C ILE A 328 -28.58 -11.80 25.57
N SER A 329 -29.41 -11.18 24.74
CA SER A 329 -30.48 -11.88 24.03
C SER A 329 -29.91 -12.84 22.99
N GLU A 330 -30.61 -13.95 22.75
CA GLU A 330 -30.34 -14.89 21.65
C GLU A 330 -30.51 -14.26 20.26
N ASP A 331 -31.18 -13.10 20.19
CA ASP A 331 -31.31 -12.30 18.97
C ASP A 331 -30.01 -11.58 18.57
N SER A 332 -29.00 -11.53 19.45
CA SER A 332 -27.74 -10.85 19.19
C SER A 332 -26.87 -11.68 18.25
N GLY A 333 -26.29 -11.08 17.21
CA GLY A 333 -25.50 -11.79 16.21
C GLY A 333 -25.12 -10.90 15.02
N ALA A 334 -24.50 -11.50 14.00
CA ALA A 334 -24.23 -10.84 12.72
C ALA A 334 -25.33 -11.18 11.71
N TYR A 335 -25.95 -10.16 11.13
CA TYR A 335 -27.02 -10.31 10.14
C TYR A 335 -26.48 -9.99 8.76
N ALA A 336 -26.35 -11.02 7.91
CA ALA A 336 -25.90 -10.86 6.53
C ALA A 336 -26.82 -9.91 5.75
N THR A 337 -26.24 -9.13 4.85
CA THR A 337 -26.96 -8.18 3.97
C THR A 337 -26.98 -8.69 2.52
N ASP A 338 -27.11 -10.00 2.33
CA ASP A 338 -27.50 -10.58 1.04
C ASP A 338 -29.02 -10.83 1.00
N ASP A 339 -29.56 -11.22 -0.16
CA ASP A 339 -30.99 -11.52 -0.33
C ASP A 339 -31.52 -12.48 0.76
N LEU A 340 -30.73 -13.51 1.13
CA LEU A 340 -31.13 -14.49 2.13
C LEU A 340 -31.16 -13.90 3.55
N GLY A 341 -30.21 -13.03 3.87
CA GLY A 341 -30.16 -12.31 5.13
C GLY A 341 -31.35 -11.36 5.28
N VAL A 342 -31.69 -10.62 4.22
CA VAL A 342 -32.90 -9.78 4.18
C VAL A 342 -34.15 -10.64 4.40
N ASP A 343 -34.33 -11.72 3.65
CA ASP A 343 -35.46 -12.65 3.81
C ASP A 343 -35.58 -13.23 5.23
N THR A 344 -34.43 -13.49 5.87
CA THR A 344 -34.37 -14.01 7.24
C THR A 344 -34.92 -13.01 8.24
N VAL A 345 -34.58 -11.72 8.09
CA VAL A 345 -35.09 -10.63 8.95
C VAL A 345 -36.60 -10.46 8.80
N TYR A 346 -37.13 -10.52 7.57
CA TYR A 346 -38.56 -10.35 7.31
C TYR A 346 -39.39 -11.64 7.46
N GLY A 347 -38.72 -12.80 7.56
CA GLY A 347 -39.34 -14.13 7.66
C GLY A 347 -40.07 -14.58 6.38
N THR A 348 -39.82 -13.92 5.25
CA THR A 348 -40.41 -14.20 3.94
C THR A 348 -39.53 -13.60 2.84
N ASP A 349 -39.64 -14.16 1.64
CA ASP A 349 -39.10 -13.61 0.40
C ASP A 349 -39.62 -12.18 0.18
N VAL A 350 -38.71 -11.20 0.26
CA VAL A 350 -38.99 -9.77 0.02
C VAL A 350 -37.94 -9.19 -0.93
N ASN A 351 -38.35 -8.22 -1.75
CA ASN A 351 -37.41 -7.45 -2.53
C ASN A 351 -36.73 -6.40 -1.63
N PRO A 352 -35.38 -6.41 -1.45
CA PRO A 352 -34.70 -5.45 -0.61
C PRO A 352 -35.00 -3.99 -0.97
N GLU A 353 -35.11 -3.65 -2.26
CA GLU A 353 -35.43 -2.28 -2.70
C GLU A 353 -36.82 -1.78 -2.24
N GLU A 354 -37.77 -2.68 -1.95
CA GLU A 354 -39.12 -2.31 -1.49
C GLU A 354 -39.19 -2.05 0.03
N VAL A 355 -38.20 -2.54 0.79
CA VAL A 355 -38.17 -2.45 2.26
C VAL A 355 -36.98 -1.66 2.80
N ALA A 356 -35.97 -1.40 1.97
CA ALA A 356 -34.90 -0.45 2.23
C ALA A 356 -35.43 0.99 2.25
N ASP A 357 -34.60 1.88 2.77
CA ASP A 357 -34.85 3.31 2.69
C ASP A 357 -34.84 3.77 1.21
N PRO A 358 -35.91 4.46 0.75
CA PRO A 358 -36.04 4.81 -0.66
C PRO A 358 -35.02 5.86 -1.13
N GLU A 359 -34.50 6.71 -0.24
CA GLU A 359 -33.40 7.62 -0.56
C GLU A 359 -32.08 6.86 -0.74
N VAL A 360 -31.79 5.84 0.08
CA VAL A 360 -30.63 4.94 -0.12
C VAL A 360 -30.70 4.27 -1.50
N VAL A 361 -31.86 3.69 -1.85
CA VAL A 361 -32.09 3.06 -3.16
C VAL A 361 -31.91 4.06 -4.31
N ALA A 362 -32.37 5.31 -4.15
CA ALA A 362 -32.21 6.33 -5.17
C ALA A 362 -30.73 6.73 -5.37
N ILE A 363 -29.96 6.82 -4.29
CA ILE A 363 -28.54 7.17 -4.32
C ILE A 363 -27.72 6.07 -4.98
N THR A 364 -27.89 4.81 -4.56
CA THR A 364 -27.14 3.68 -5.13
C THR A 364 -27.47 3.44 -6.60
N ASN A 365 -28.72 3.61 -7.01
CA ASN A 365 -29.10 3.57 -8.43
C ASN A 365 -28.42 4.66 -9.26
N ALA A 366 -28.40 5.90 -8.76
CA ALA A 366 -27.76 7.01 -9.46
C ALA A 366 -26.23 6.82 -9.55
N LEU A 367 -25.59 6.29 -8.49
CA LEU A 367 -24.18 5.92 -8.52
C LEU A 367 -23.93 4.80 -9.53
N SER A 368 -24.74 3.74 -9.52
CA SER A 368 -24.63 2.60 -10.44
C SER A 368 -24.72 3.06 -11.90
N GLU A 369 -25.63 3.98 -12.23
CA GLU A 369 -25.73 4.54 -13.59
C GLU A 369 -24.45 5.28 -14.00
N VAL A 370 -23.89 6.12 -13.11
CA VAL A 370 -22.66 6.87 -13.37
C VAL A 370 -21.46 5.94 -13.51
N ILE A 371 -21.27 5.04 -12.55
CA ILE A 371 -20.17 4.08 -12.52
C ILE A 371 -20.20 3.22 -13.76
N ASN A 372 -21.32 2.55 -14.05
CA ASN A 372 -21.40 1.66 -15.22
C ASN A 372 -21.23 2.41 -16.55
N THR A 373 -21.68 3.66 -16.63
CA THR A 373 -21.47 4.49 -17.84
C THR A 373 -19.99 4.80 -18.06
N LYS A 374 -19.25 5.16 -17.00
CA LYS A 374 -17.83 5.50 -17.10
C LYS A 374 -16.96 4.26 -17.26
N ASP A 375 -17.25 3.23 -16.48
CA ASP A 375 -16.49 1.98 -16.48
C ASP A 375 -16.68 1.19 -17.79
N GLY A 376 -17.79 1.40 -18.50
CA GLY A 376 -18.04 0.82 -19.83
C GLY A 376 -17.37 1.57 -20.99
N ASN A 377 -16.74 2.73 -20.75
CA ASN A 377 -16.01 3.48 -21.75
C ASN A 377 -14.53 3.05 -21.74
N ILE A 378 -14.19 2.03 -22.52
CA ILE A 378 -12.84 1.44 -22.56
C ILE A 378 -11.91 2.21 -23.49
N PHE A 379 -10.69 2.48 -23.03
CA PHE A 379 -9.65 3.21 -23.76
C PHE A 379 -8.38 2.41 -23.97
N GLY A 380 -8.14 1.30 -23.28
CA GLY A 380 -6.95 0.48 -23.47
C GLY A 380 -7.01 -0.78 -22.64
N GLU A 381 -5.93 -1.55 -22.65
CA GLU A 381 -5.81 -2.82 -21.92
C GLU A 381 -4.46 -2.88 -21.20
N THR A 382 -4.41 -3.56 -20.06
CA THR A 382 -3.16 -3.89 -19.37
C THR A 382 -3.25 -5.28 -18.75
N GLU A 383 -2.15 -6.06 -18.84
CA GLU A 383 -2.02 -7.38 -18.19
C GLU A 383 -1.49 -7.28 -16.75
N VAL A 384 -1.08 -6.08 -16.34
CA VAL A 384 -0.37 -5.84 -15.08
C VAL A 384 -1.09 -4.79 -14.24
N PHE A 385 -0.82 -4.80 -12.94
CA PHE A 385 -1.21 -3.73 -12.04
C PHE A 385 -0.42 -2.44 -12.34
N LEU A 386 -1.11 -1.32 -12.52
CA LEU A 386 -0.46 -0.01 -12.70
C LEU A 386 -0.37 0.72 -11.36
N ASN A 387 0.85 0.83 -10.84
CA ASN A 387 1.14 1.32 -9.51
C ASN A 387 0.99 2.84 -9.40
N GLY A 388 -0.16 3.27 -8.86
CA GLY A 388 -0.47 4.63 -8.45
C GLY A 388 -0.38 4.86 -6.95
N THR A 389 0.21 3.92 -6.20
CA THR A 389 0.24 3.95 -4.74
C THR A 389 0.94 5.20 -4.25
N ARG A 390 0.27 5.94 -3.36
CA ARG A 390 0.70 7.28 -2.92
C ARG A 390 2.14 7.33 -2.44
N ASN A 391 2.60 6.31 -1.72
CA ASN A 391 3.98 6.23 -1.25
C ASN A 391 4.91 6.12 -2.45
N ASP A 392 4.71 5.10 -3.27
CA ASP A 392 5.57 4.70 -4.37
C ASP A 392 5.69 5.80 -5.43
N VAL A 393 4.58 6.32 -5.96
CA VAL A 393 4.61 7.39 -6.99
C VAL A 393 5.29 8.68 -6.50
N ARG A 394 5.48 8.83 -5.18
CA ARG A 394 6.09 10.00 -4.54
C ARG A 394 7.51 9.76 -4.01
N THR A 395 8.06 8.57 -4.17
CA THR A 395 9.38 8.23 -3.65
C THR A 395 10.26 7.46 -4.63
N GLN A 396 9.67 6.84 -5.67
CA GLN A 396 10.37 5.96 -6.61
C GLN A 396 9.75 6.02 -8.02
N GLU A 397 10.39 5.36 -8.98
CA GLU A 397 9.80 5.08 -10.28
C GLU A 397 8.56 4.20 -10.10
N THR A 398 7.56 4.41 -10.95
CA THR A 398 6.41 3.50 -11.04
C THR A 398 6.00 3.32 -12.49
N ASN A 399 5.47 2.16 -12.85
CA ASN A 399 5.00 1.89 -14.20
C ASN A 399 3.85 2.85 -14.63
N LEU A 400 2.92 3.21 -13.73
CA LEU A 400 1.88 4.22 -14.01
C LEU A 400 2.46 5.64 -14.12
N GLY A 401 3.46 5.96 -13.29
CA GLY A 401 4.21 7.21 -13.38
C GLY A 401 4.84 7.39 -14.75
N ASN A 402 5.55 6.35 -15.22
CA ASN A 402 6.14 6.28 -16.55
C ASN A 402 5.08 6.41 -17.65
N LEU A 403 4.03 5.58 -17.61
CA LEU A 403 3.01 5.52 -18.65
C LEU A 403 2.28 6.87 -18.80
N THR A 404 1.97 7.55 -17.69
CA THR A 404 1.30 8.86 -17.74
C THR A 404 2.25 10.00 -18.12
N ALA A 405 3.54 9.92 -17.79
CA ALA A 405 4.53 10.87 -18.27
C ALA A 405 4.77 10.73 -19.79
N ASP A 406 4.79 9.50 -20.29
CA ASP A 406 4.91 9.18 -21.72
C ASP A 406 3.66 9.62 -22.50
N ALA A 407 2.47 9.46 -21.92
CA ALA A 407 1.22 9.98 -22.49
C ALA A 407 1.24 11.51 -22.65
N ASN A 408 1.74 12.24 -21.65
CA ASN A 408 1.89 13.69 -21.73
C ASN A 408 2.88 14.07 -22.85
N LEU A 409 4.00 13.35 -22.96
CA LEU A 409 4.99 13.55 -24.03
C LEU A 409 4.38 13.30 -25.41
N PHE A 410 3.65 12.20 -25.55
CA PHE A 410 2.94 11.82 -26.78
C PHE A 410 1.98 12.93 -27.23
N ALA A 411 1.11 13.42 -26.34
CA ALA A 411 0.15 14.47 -26.63
C ALA A 411 0.85 15.78 -27.02
N ALA A 412 1.92 16.15 -26.31
CA ALA A 412 2.72 17.32 -26.61
C ALA A 412 3.37 17.25 -28.00
N GLN A 413 3.89 16.08 -28.39
CA GLN A 413 4.53 15.88 -29.70
C GLN A 413 3.54 15.96 -30.88
N GLN A 414 2.25 15.71 -30.66
CA GLN A 414 1.21 15.95 -31.67
C GLN A 414 1.06 17.45 -32.00
N VAL A 415 1.39 18.33 -31.05
CA VAL A 415 1.29 19.79 -31.20
C VAL A 415 2.63 20.40 -31.62
N ASP A 416 3.72 19.95 -30.98
CA ASP A 416 5.09 20.42 -31.21
C ASP A 416 6.04 19.23 -31.22
N SER A 417 6.43 18.77 -32.40
CA SER A 417 7.32 17.62 -32.58
C SER A 417 8.76 17.86 -32.08
N THR A 418 9.08 19.05 -31.57
CA THR A 418 10.39 19.35 -30.96
C THR A 418 10.43 19.06 -29.46
N VAL A 419 9.29 18.73 -28.84
CA VAL A 419 9.21 18.34 -27.44
C VAL A 419 9.94 17.01 -27.23
N LEU A 420 10.92 17.03 -26.32
CA LEU A 420 11.75 15.87 -25.98
C LEU A 420 11.41 15.29 -24.62
N LEU A 421 10.98 16.14 -23.68
CA LEU A 421 10.91 15.79 -22.26
C LEU A 421 9.48 15.91 -21.74
N SER A 422 9.13 15.08 -20.77
CA SER A 422 7.92 15.20 -19.97
C SER A 422 8.29 15.09 -18.49
N LEU A 423 7.68 15.96 -17.68
CA LEU A 423 7.80 15.92 -16.22
C LEU A 423 6.45 16.23 -15.58
N LYS A 424 6.02 15.35 -14.68
CA LYS A 424 4.86 15.54 -13.81
C LYS A 424 5.21 15.13 -12.38
N ASN A 425 4.44 15.60 -11.40
CA ASN A 425 4.67 15.26 -9.99
C ASN A 425 3.83 14.05 -9.58
N GLY A 426 4.37 13.18 -8.75
CA GLY A 426 3.67 12.03 -8.17
C GLY A 426 2.42 12.43 -7.38
N GLY A 427 2.38 13.65 -6.83
CA GLY A 427 1.22 14.21 -6.15
C GLY A 427 -0.05 14.30 -7.02
N GLY A 428 0.12 14.37 -8.35
CA GLY A 428 -0.95 14.39 -9.34
C GLY A 428 -1.53 13.02 -9.70
N ILE A 429 -0.84 11.93 -9.36
CA ILE A 429 -1.34 10.54 -9.49
C ILE A 429 -1.99 10.16 -8.15
N ARG A 430 -3.24 9.73 -8.21
CA ARG A 430 -4.14 9.69 -7.04
C ARG A 430 -4.63 8.31 -6.69
N ASP A 431 -4.47 7.35 -7.60
CA ASP A 431 -5.02 6.01 -7.45
C ASP A 431 -4.34 5.04 -8.39
N ASN A 432 -4.40 3.75 -8.04
CA ASN A 432 -3.95 2.65 -8.87
C ASN A 432 -4.89 2.44 -10.06
N ILE A 433 -4.41 1.76 -11.11
CA ILE A 433 -5.28 1.13 -12.11
C ILE A 433 -5.04 -0.37 -11.99
N GLY A 434 -6.00 -1.07 -11.40
CA GLY A 434 -5.85 -2.45 -10.95
C GLY A 434 -6.47 -2.65 -9.57
N ALA A 435 -6.42 -3.89 -9.08
CA ALA A 435 -6.87 -4.24 -7.74
C ALA A 435 -5.70 -4.74 -6.89
N ILE A 436 -5.77 -4.50 -5.59
CA ILE A 436 -4.91 -5.12 -4.59
C ILE A 436 -5.81 -6.03 -3.77
N GLU A 437 -5.56 -7.34 -3.82
CA GLU A 437 -6.30 -8.32 -3.01
C GLU A 437 -5.42 -8.80 -1.85
N ALA A 438 -6.03 -9.02 -0.68
CA ALA A 438 -5.35 -9.54 0.50
C ALA A 438 -6.12 -10.74 1.06
N ALA A 439 -5.42 -11.71 1.65
CA ALA A 439 -6.09 -12.68 2.50
C ALA A 439 -6.67 -11.98 3.76
N PRO A 440 -7.91 -12.30 4.19
CA PRO A 440 -8.51 -11.69 5.38
C PRO A 440 -7.61 -11.77 6.61
N GLY A 441 -7.34 -10.63 7.22
CA GLY A 441 -6.47 -10.52 8.41
C GLY A 441 -4.97 -10.50 8.14
N SER A 442 -4.52 -10.43 6.87
CA SER A 442 -3.11 -10.17 6.59
C SER A 442 -2.74 -8.72 6.90
N THR A 443 -1.55 -8.56 7.49
CA THR A 443 -0.92 -7.27 7.77
C THR A 443 0.46 -7.17 7.11
N ASP A 444 0.85 -8.16 6.30
CA ASP A 444 2.13 -8.20 5.61
C ASP A 444 1.98 -7.61 4.20
N PRO A 445 2.72 -6.53 3.86
CA PRO A 445 2.72 -5.96 2.51
C PRO A 445 3.05 -6.95 1.38
N ASN A 446 3.69 -8.08 1.69
CA ASN A 446 4.03 -9.11 0.72
C ASN A 446 2.90 -10.13 0.45
N ASP A 447 1.83 -10.10 1.25
CA ASP A 447 0.68 -10.99 1.10
C ASP A 447 -0.42 -10.40 0.19
N PHE A 448 -0.14 -9.25 -0.44
CA PHE A 448 -1.07 -8.57 -1.32
C PHE A 448 -0.86 -8.98 -2.79
N ASP A 449 -1.87 -9.59 -3.40
CA ASP A 449 -1.91 -9.88 -4.83
C ASP A 449 -2.22 -8.59 -5.59
N ARG A 450 -1.31 -8.18 -6.49
CA ARG A 450 -1.48 -7.02 -7.38
C ARG A 450 -2.03 -7.48 -8.71
N LEU A 451 -3.27 -7.17 -8.99
CA LEU A 451 -4.02 -7.66 -10.15
C LEU A 451 -4.30 -6.53 -11.15
N PRO A 452 -4.41 -6.85 -12.46
CA PRO A 452 -4.90 -5.90 -13.46
C PRO A 452 -6.32 -5.42 -13.13
N PRO A 453 -6.85 -4.40 -13.83
CA PRO A 453 -8.22 -3.92 -13.62
C PRO A 453 -9.25 -5.06 -13.62
N PRO A 454 -10.09 -5.16 -12.58
CA PRO A 454 -11.09 -6.23 -12.51
C PRO A 454 -12.18 -6.02 -13.55
N ALA A 455 -12.80 -7.12 -13.98
CA ALA A 455 -13.95 -7.08 -14.87
C ALA A 455 -15.18 -6.44 -14.17
N ASN A 456 -15.99 -5.72 -14.94
CA ASN A 456 -17.31 -5.27 -14.53
C ASN A 456 -18.36 -5.74 -15.55
N PRO A 457 -19.03 -6.88 -15.30
CA PRO A 457 -20.02 -7.44 -16.21
C PRO A 457 -21.24 -6.52 -16.46
N LEU A 458 -21.58 -5.63 -15.53
CA LEU A 458 -22.70 -4.68 -15.68
C LEU A 458 -22.36 -3.55 -16.64
N ALA A 459 -21.08 -3.14 -16.68
CA ALA A 459 -20.55 -2.16 -17.61
C ALA A 459 -20.08 -2.77 -18.95
N GLY A 460 -19.91 -4.10 -19.00
CA GLY A 460 -19.33 -4.80 -20.14
C GLY A 460 -17.81 -4.62 -20.26
N LYS A 461 -17.15 -4.33 -19.12
CA LYS A 461 -15.70 -4.23 -18.97
C LYS A 461 -15.14 -5.62 -18.65
N GLU A 462 -14.14 -6.06 -19.40
CA GLU A 462 -13.43 -7.30 -19.16
C GLU A 462 -12.22 -7.07 -18.23
N GLU A 463 -11.63 -8.13 -17.70
CA GLU A 463 -10.41 -8.04 -16.89
C GLU A 463 -9.25 -7.48 -17.72
N GLY A 464 -8.49 -6.55 -17.17
CA GLY A 464 -7.41 -5.85 -17.87
C GLY A 464 -7.84 -4.60 -18.64
N ASP A 465 -9.14 -4.40 -18.90
CA ASP A 465 -9.63 -3.20 -19.58
C ASP A 465 -9.39 -1.95 -18.72
N VAL A 466 -8.84 -0.90 -19.35
CA VAL A 466 -8.67 0.43 -18.75
C VAL A 466 -9.81 1.34 -19.23
N SER A 467 -10.68 1.68 -18.30
CA SER A 467 -11.90 2.46 -18.54
C SER A 467 -11.74 3.96 -18.25
N GLN A 468 -12.74 4.77 -18.64
CA GLN A 468 -12.83 6.17 -18.21
C GLN A 468 -12.75 6.32 -16.70
N LEU A 469 -13.39 5.41 -15.95
CA LEU A 469 -13.45 5.47 -14.50
C LEU A 469 -12.08 5.28 -13.88
N ASP A 470 -11.30 4.32 -14.38
CA ASP A 470 -9.90 4.09 -13.95
C ASP A 470 -9.05 5.35 -14.17
N ILE A 471 -9.17 5.94 -15.36
CA ILE A 471 -8.42 7.15 -15.74
C ILE A 471 -8.82 8.36 -14.87
N GLU A 472 -10.12 8.58 -14.66
CA GLU A 472 -10.61 9.67 -13.82
C GLU A 472 -10.18 9.49 -12.36
N ASN A 473 -10.15 8.25 -11.85
CA ASN A 473 -9.74 7.95 -10.48
C ASN A 473 -8.23 8.13 -10.27
N SER A 474 -7.39 7.69 -11.21
CA SER A 474 -5.94 7.85 -11.10
C SER A 474 -5.47 9.28 -11.36
N LEU A 475 -6.14 10.03 -12.25
CA LEU A 475 -5.77 11.39 -12.67
C LEU A 475 -6.85 12.42 -12.30
N ARG A 476 -7.32 12.41 -11.04
CA ARG A 476 -8.51 13.16 -10.57
C ARG A 476 -8.52 14.66 -10.86
N PHE A 477 -7.35 15.30 -10.87
CA PHE A 477 -7.26 16.74 -11.11
C PHE A 477 -7.40 17.11 -12.59
N ASN A 478 -7.22 16.15 -13.50
CA ASN A 478 -7.20 16.35 -14.94
C ASN A 478 -6.39 17.58 -15.37
N ASN A 479 -5.14 17.70 -14.91
CA ASN A 479 -4.39 18.94 -15.10
C ASN A 479 -4.23 19.26 -16.59
N ALA A 480 -4.31 20.55 -16.92
CA ALA A 480 -3.95 21.04 -18.25
C ALA A 480 -2.46 20.84 -18.50
N LEU A 481 -2.06 20.50 -19.72
CA LEU A 481 -0.66 20.39 -20.12
C LEU A 481 -0.11 21.75 -20.60
N SER A 482 1.15 22.00 -20.31
CA SER A 482 1.89 23.19 -20.69
C SER A 482 3.22 22.79 -21.31
N LEU A 483 3.55 23.39 -22.46
CA LEU A 483 4.90 23.31 -23.02
C LEU A 483 5.77 24.42 -22.46
N VAL A 484 6.96 24.07 -21.99
CA VAL A 484 7.97 25.01 -21.51
C VAL A 484 9.32 24.73 -22.18
N THR A 485 10.19 25.73 -22.20
CA THR A 485 11.57 25.61 -22.63
C THR A 485 12.47 25.88 -21.44
N VAL A 486 13.30 24.90 -21.10
CA VAL A 486 14.26 24.98 -19.99
C VAL A 486 15.68 24.87 -20.52
N THR A 487 16.63 25.57 -19.90
CA THR A 487 18.05 25.32 -20.14
C THR A 487 18.51 24.04 -19.44
N ALA A 488 19.71 23.53 -19.74
CA ALA A 488 20.30 22.42 -18.98
C ALA A 488 20.44 22.76 -17.48
N GLU A 489 20.80 24.01 -17.15
CA GLU A 489 20.86 24.51 -15.76
C GLU A 489 19.48 24.51 -15.10
N GLN A 490 18.45 25.00 -15.78
CA GLN A 490 17.08 25.02 -15.27
C GLN A 490 16.47 23.62 -15.15
N LEU A 491 16.82 22.70 -16.05
CA LEU A 491 16.39 21.31 -15.97
C LEU A 491 16.96 20.63 -14.71
N LEU A 492 18.25 20.84 -14.41
CA LEU A 492 18.85 20.38 -13.16
C LEU A 492 18.15 20.99 -11.95
N GLU A 493 17.87 22.30 -11.94
CA GLU A 493 17.16 22.97 -10.85
C GLU A 493 15.75 22.39 -10.62
N VAL A 494 15.02 22.08 -11.69
CA VAL A 494 13.70 21.44 -11.63
C VAL A 494 13.77 20.03 -11.05
N LEU A 495 14.75 19.22 -11.46
CA LEU A 495 14.93 17.86 -10.96
C LEU A 495 15.40 17.84 -9.50
N GLU A 496 16.33 18.71 -9.14
CA GLU A 496 16.79 18.92 -7.75
C GLU A 496 15.64 19.29 -6.83
N HIS A 497 14.76 20.20 -7.26
CA HIS A 497 13.53 20.50 -6.55
C HIS A 497 12.68 19.24 -6.38
N GLY A 498 12.46 18.48 -7.45
CA GLY A 498 11.68 17.25 -7.42
C GLY A 498 12.10 16.28 -6.31
N VAL A 499 13.41 16.06 -6.14
CA VAL A 499 13.95 15.12 -5.13
C VAL A 499 14.39 15.77 -3.83
N SER A 500 14.17 17.08 -3.64
CA SER A 500 14.74 17.83 -2.49
C SER A 500 14.15 17.42 -1.14
N ALA A 501 12.95 16.83 -1.13
CA ALA A 501 12.21 16.44 0.06
C ALA A 501 12.22 14.91 0.29
N THR A 502 12.95 14.15 -0.53
CA THR A 502 13.09 12.70 -0.36
C THR A 502 13.86 12.40 0.92
N GLU A 503 13.17 11.85 1.92
CA GLU A 503 13.72 11.38 3.20
C GLU A 503 12.96 10.12 3.65
N PRO A 504 13.59 9.22 4.44
CA PRO A 504 12.92 8.01 4.92
C PRO A 504 11.57 8.30 5.60
N GLY A 505 10.51 7.63 5.15
CA GLY A 505 9.15 7.77 5.67
C GLY A 505 8.38 9.03 5.25
N THR A 506 8.95 9.85 4.36
CA THR A 506 8.27 11.03 3.80
C THR A 506 7.65 10.71 2.44
N THR A 507 6.50 11.32 2.13
CA THR A 507 5.77 11.13 0.86
C THR A 507 5.51 12.46 0.14
N PRO A 508 6.57 13.17 -0.25
CA PRO A 508 6.46 14.52 -0.81
C PRO A 508 5.75 14.50 -2.17
N GLY A 509 4.71 15.34 -2.33
CA GLY A 509 3.96 15.41 -3.58
C GLY A 509 4.78 15.84 -4.80
N GLN A 510 5.90 16.55 -4.56
CA GLN A 510 6.74 17.15 -5.59
C GLN A 510 7.65 16.17 -6.34
N PHE A 511 7.78 14.91 -5.89
CA PHE A 511 8.65 13.91 -6.53
C PHE A 511 8.28 13.73 -8.02
N PRO A 512 9.25 13.75 -8.95
CA PRO A 512 8.96 13.78 -10.38
C PRO A 512 8.80 12.38 -10.96
N GLN A 513 7.77 12.19 -11.79
CA GLN A 513 7.67 11.11 -12.77
C GLN A 513 8.00 11.70 -14.16
N VAL A 514 8.75 10.97 -14.99
CA VAL A 514 9.38 11.54 -16.19
C VAL A 514 9.21 10.68 -17.45
N GLY A 515 9.29 11.32 -18.62
CA GLY A 515 9.29 10.68 -19.94
C GLY A 515 10.27 11.39 -20.89
N GLY A 516 10.94 10.64 -21.76
CA GLY A 516 11.98 11.17 -22.66
C GLY A 516 13.29 11.60 -21.97
N LEU A 517 13.41 11.36 -20.66
CA LEU A 517 14.65 11.45 -19.89
C LEU A 517 14.71 10.37 -18.82
N ALA A 518 15.92 10.11 -18.34
CA ALA A 518 16.21 9.32 -17.16
C ALA A 518 17.17 10.10 -16.25
N PHE A 519 17.10 9.93 -14.95
CA PHE A 519 18.05 10.53 -14.02
C PHE A 519 18.33 9.63 -12.80
N SER A 520 19.50 9.81 -12.20
CA SER A 520 19.83 9.21 -10.89
C SER A 520 20.02 10.29 -9.84
N PHE A 521 19.73 9.96 -8.58
CA PHE A 521 19.90 10.86 -7.45
C PHE A 521 20.35 10.12 -6.19
N ASP A 522 21.06 10.81 -5.31
CA ASP A 522 21.44 10.33 -3.98
C ASP A 522 20.71 11.16 -2.91
N ALA A 523 19.75 10.54 -2.24
CA ALA A 523 18.96 11.18 -1.19
C ALA A 523 19.78 11.55 0.06
N ALA A 524 20.95 10.92 0.27
CA ALA A 524 21.84 11.21 1.39
C ALA A 524 22.60 12.53 1.22
N LEU A 525 22.67 13.07 0.00
CA LEU A 525 23.28 14.37 -0.28
C LEU A 525 22.37 15.53 0.13
N PRO A 526 22.95 16.71 0.42
CA PRO A 526 22.18 17.92 0.70
C PRO A 526 21.20 18.25 -0.44
N ALA A 527 20.00 18.70 -0.10
CA ALA A 527 19.03 19.19 -1.09
C ALA A 527 19.67 20.27 -1.99
N GLY A 528 19.54 20.11 -3.31
CA GLY A 528 20.21 20.93 -4.33
C GLY A 528 21.52 20.35 -4.85
N GLU A 529 21.99 19.23 -4.29
CA GLU A 529 23.17 18.47 -4.74
C GLU A 529 22.82 16.97 -4.93
N ARG A 530 21.53 16.61 -4.99
CA ARG A 530 21.08 15.21 -4.97
C ARG A 530 21.15 14.55 -6.33
N VAL A 531 20.83 15.26 -7.41
CA VAL A 531 20.80 14.70 -8.77
C VAL A 531 22.24 14.48 -9.24
N GLN A 532 22.60 13.23 -9.51
CA GLN A 532 23.96 12.85 -9.91
C GLN A 532 24.10 12.71 -11.42
N THR A 533 23.09 12.17 -12.09
CA THR A 533 23.14 11.94 -13.54
C THR A 533 21.81 12.27 -14.18
N VAL A 534 21.83 12.89 -15.36
CA VAL A 534 20.63 13.15 -16.18
C VAL A 534 20.94 12.81 -17.63
N ALA A 535 20.14 11.91 -18.22
CA ALA A 535 20.28 11.42 -19.58
C ALA A 535 18.97 11.67 -20.36
N ILE A 536 19.09 12.24 -21.56
CA ILE A 536 17.96 12.34 -22.50
C ILE A 536 17.97 11.09 -23.37
N LYS A 537 16.84 10.40 -23.44
CA LYS A 537 16.68 9.13 -24.17
C LYS A 537 15.59 9.25 -25.23
N ASP A 538 15.72 8.50 -26.33
CA ASP A 538 14.64 8.37 -27.31
C ASP A 538 13.55 7.39 -26.82
N ALA A 539 12.50 7.19 -27.62
CA ALA A 539 11.38 6.32 -27.29
C ALA A 539 11.81 4.84 -27.15
N GLU A 540 12.91 4.46 -27.78
CA GLU A 540 13.52 3.13 -27.69
C GLU A 540 14.54 3.02 -26.54
N GLY A 541 14.70 4.06 -25.72
CA GLY A 541 15.61 4.09 -24.58
C GLY A 541 17.06 4.39 -24.92
N ASN A 542 17.39 4.68 -26.18
CA ASN A 542 18.77 4.99 -26.58
C ASN A 542 19.18 6.38 -26.08
N LEU A 543 20.43 6.50 -25.62
CA LEU A 543 21.00 7.76 -25.20
C LEU A 543 21.09 8.75 -26.38
N ILE A 544 20.38 9.88 -26.27
CA ILE A 544 20.52 11.03 -27.17
C ILE A 544 21.65 11.94 -26.66
N GLU A 545 21.62 12.28 -25.37
CA GLU A 545 22.53 13.24 -24.77
C GLU A 545 22.63 13.09 -23.24
N THR A 546 23.84 13.23 -22.70
CA THR A 546 24.10 13.40 -21.25
C THR A 546 24.01 14.87 -20.86
N VAL A 547 23.15 15.19 -19.89
CA VAL A 547 22.95 16.55 -19.38
C VAL A 547 23.75 16.82 -18.11
N VAL A 548 23.75 15.86 -17.19
CA VAL A 548 24.44 15.94 -15.90
C VAL A 548 25.19 14.62 -15.68
N GLU A 549 26.40 14.72 -15.15
CA GLU A 549 27.24 13.57 -14.77
C GLU A 549 28.02 13.95 -13.51
N ASN A 550 28.00 13.10 -12.48
CA ASN A 550 28.59 13.36 -11.16
C ASN A 550 28.13 14.69 -10.52
N GLY A 551 26.85 15.04 -10.70
CA GLY A 551 26.25 16.27 -10.19
C GLY A 551 26.67 17.55 -10.94
N GLU A 552 27.47 17.45 -12.01
CA GLU A 552 27.90 18.59 -12.81
C GLU A 552 27.26 18.59 -14.20
N ILE A 553 26.87 19.77 -14.69
CA ILE A 553 26.32 19.92 -16.04
C ILE A 553 27.40 19.60 -17.07
N VAL A 554 27.11 18.64 -17.94
CA VAL A 554 27.93 18.32 -19.11
C VAL A 554 27.57 19.28 -20.24
N GLY A 555 28.54 19.91 -20.89
CA GLY A 555 28.31 20.78 -22.05
C GLY A 555 27.90 22.22 -21.72
N ASP A 556 27.17 22.88 -22.63
CA ASP A 556 26.73 24.28 -22.48
C ASP A 556 25.51 24.36 -21.53
N PRO A 557 25.61 24.99 -20.35
CA PRO A 557 24.50 25.06 -19.39
C PRO A 557 23.28 25.85 -19.91
N THR A 558 23.46 26.66 -20.96
CA THR A 558 22.41 27.51 -21.55
C THR A 558 21.68 26.87 -22.73
N ARG A 559 22.11 25.69 -23.18
CA ARG A 559 21.39 24.94 -24.22
C ARG A 559 20.00 24.54 -23.72
N THR A 560 19.04 24.49 -24.63
CA THR A 560 17.62 24.42 -24.26
C THR A 560 16.96 23.13 -24.70
N PHE A 561 16.04 22.64 -23.87
CA PHE A 561 15.18 21.50 -24.14
C PHE A 561 13.72 21.94 -24.11
N ARG A 562 12.92 21.42 -25.05
CA ARG A 562 11.47 21.62 -25.05
C ARG A 562 10.83 20.50 -24.24
N MET A 563 10.05 20.86 -23.24
CA MET A 563 9.46 19.95 -22.26
C MET A 563 7.96 20.20 -22.14
N VAL A 564 7.18 19.14 -21.95
CA VAL A 564 5.81 19.23 -21.45
C VAL A 564 5.79 19.02 -19.95
N THR A 565 4.98 19.79 -19.25
CA THR A 565 4.69 19.61 -17.83
C THR A 565 3.25 19.98 -17.53
N LEU A 566 2.82 19.81 -16.28
CA LEU A 566 1.49 20.21 -15.86
C LEU A 566 1.44 21.73 -15.70
N SER A 567 0.34 22.33 -16.12
CA SER A 567 0.10 23.77 -15.94
C SER A 567 0.11 24.15 -14.46
N PHE A 568 -0.29 23.22 -13.58
CA PHE A 568 -0.13 23.34 -12.13
C PHE A 568 1.33 23.59 -11.74
N LEU A 569 2.26 22.77 -12.22
CA LEU A 569 3.69 22.90 -11.94
C LEU A 569 4.29 24.14 -12.61
N ALA A 570 3.96 24.39 -13.87
CA ALA A 570 4.42 25.58 -14.61
C ALA A 570 4.06 26.91 -13.90
N GLN A 571 2.99 26.91 -13.10
CA GLN A 571 2.55 28.04 -12.28
C GLN A 571 3.14 28.07 -10.86
N GLY A 572 4.05 27.15 -10.52
CA GLY A 572 4.70 27.05 -9.21
C GLY A 572 4.02 26.09 -8.24
N GLY A 573 3.12 25.22 -8.73
CA GLY A 573 2.56 24.12 -7.96
C GLY A 573 3.65 23.24 -7.36
N ASP A 574 3.41 22.73 -6.15
CA ASP A 574 4.39 21.96 -5.35
C ASP A 574 5.76 22.64 -5.19
N GLY A 575 5.83 23.96 -5.34
CA GLY A 575 7.05 24.75 -5.17
C GLY A 575 8.01 24.72 -6.37
N TYR A 576 7.61 24.15 -7.51
CA TYR A 576 8.48 24.07 -8.68
C TYR A 576 8.93 25.46 -9.19
N PRO A 577 10.19 25.62 -9.63
CA PRO A 577 10.81 26.94 -9.89
C PRO A 577 10.41 27.57 -11.25
N PHE A 578 9.51 26.97 -12.03
CA PHE A 578 9.15 27.46 -13.37
C PHE A 578 8.79 28.96 -13.42
N PRO A 579 8.01 29.54 -12.47
CA PRO A 579 7.70 30.97 -12.48
C PRO A 579 8.93 31.88 -12.34
N GLU A 580 10.02 31.38 -11.75
CA GLU A 580 11.26 32.12 -11.52
C GLU A 580 12.07 32.31 -12.82
N PHE A 581 11.86 31.43 -13.81
CA PHE A 581 12.55 31.48 -15.10
C PHE A 581 12.04 32.61 -16.00
N GLY A 582 10.85 33.17 -15.71
CA GLY A 582 10.30 34.33 -16.41
C GLY A 582 10.19 34.15 -17.93
N ASP A 583 10.58 35.18 -18.69
CA ASP A 583 10.40 35.21 -20.15
C ASP A 583 11.16 34.09 -20.90
N THR A 584 12.17 33.44 -20.30
CA THR A 584 12.90 32.34 -20.96
C THR A 584 12.12 31.03 -20.99
N LEU A 585 11.08 30.89 -20.15
CA LEU A 585 10.27 29.69 -20.02
C LEU A 585 9.48 29.36 -21.31
N ASN A 586 9.17 30.37 -22.13
CA ASN A 586 8.41 30.19 -23.38
C ASN A 586 7.18 29.27 -23.22
N GLN A 587 6.38 29.54 -22.17
CA GLN A 587 5.22 28.72 -21.82
C GLN A 587 4.12 28.80 -22.90
N VAL A 588 3.60 27.64 -23.29
CA VAL A 588 2.43 27.50 -24.17
C VAL A 588 1.49 26.46 -23.59
N ASP A 589 0.32 26.90 -23.11
CA ASP A 589 -0.71 25.99 -22.61
C ASP A 589 -1.34 25.22 -23.78
N LEU A 590 -1.47 23.91 -23.63
CA LEU A 590 -2.03 23.02 -24.65
C LEU A 590 -3.54 22.85 -24.54
N VAL A 591 -4.12 23.18 -23.38
CA VAL A 591 -5.55 22.99 -23.12
C VAL A 591 -6.41 23.80 -24.09
N ASP A 592 -7.41 23.15 -24.70
CA ASP A 592 -8.43 23.81 -25.53
C ASP A 592 -9.83 23.61 -24.90
N PRO A 593 -10.24 24.50 -23.98
CA PRO A 593 -11.43 24.29 -23.17
C PRO A 593 -12.71 24.08 -23.99
N GLY A 594 -13.40 22.98 -23.71
CA GLY A 594 -14.62 22.57 -24.40
C GLY A 594 -14.43 21.98 -25.81
N VAL A 595 -13.19 21.80 -26.27
CA VAL A 595 -12.87 21.05 -27.49
C VAL A 595 -12.45 19.63 -27.09
N ARG A 596 -13.15 18.63 -27.63
CA ARG A 596 -12.95 17.21 -27.32
C ARG A 596 -12.95 16.40 -28.60
N THR A 597 -11.81 15.85 -28.96
CA THR A 597 -11.61 15.15 -30.24
C THR A 597 -10.72 13.94 -30.04
N GLY A 598 -10.85 12.94 -30.91
CA GLY A 598 -10.13 11.68 -30.76
C GLY A 598 -11.06 10.61 -30.22
N THR A 599 -10.49 9.58 -29.61
CA THR A 599 -11.22 8.50 -28.93
C THR A 599 -11.75 8.99 -27.57
N ALA A 600 -10.96 9.76 -26.82
CA ALA A 600 -11.19 10.18 -25.44
C ALA A 600 -12.02 11.46 -25.30
N THR A 601 -13.27 11.45 -25.77
CA THR A 601 -14.11 12.67 -25.77
C THR A 601 -14.71 13.09 -24.42
N PHE A 602 -14.30 12.46 -23.31
CA PHE A 602 -14.77 12.79 -21.96
C PHE A 602 -13.98 13.95 -21.32
N ALA A 603 -12.71 14.11 -21.70
CA ALA A 603 -11.83 15.18 -21.26
C ALA A 603 -11.65 16.24 -22.36
N ASP A 604 -11.19 17.44 -21.97
CA ASP A 604 -10.86 18.50 -22.93
C ASP A 604 -9.47 18.22 -23.53
N ASN A 605 -9.28 18.55 -24.80
CA ASN A 605 -7.99 18.36 -25.47
C ASN A 605 -6.86 19.04 -24.69
N GLY A 606 -5.71 18.35 -24.56
CA GLY A 606 -4.52 18.92 -23.91
C GLY A 606 -4.57 18.89 -22.39
N THR A 607 -5.39 18.02 -21.79
CA THR A 607 -5.33 17.66 -20.37
C THR A 607 -4.78 16.25 -20.16
N GLU A 608 -4.35 15.92 -18.94
CA GLU A 608 -3.73 14.61 -18.65
C GLU A 608 -4.67 13.41 -18.91
N GLN A 609 -5.97 13.51 -18.60
CA GLN A 609 -6.90 12.40 -18.84
C GLN A 609 -7.10 12.15 -20.34
N ASP A 610 -7.20 13.21 -21.14
CA ASP A 610 -7.27 13.13 -22.61
C ASP A 610 -5.98 12.51 -23.17
N ALA A 611 -4.81 13.02 -22.75
CA ALA A 611 -3.51 12.53 -23.18
C ALA A 611 -3.32 11.03 -22.87
N PHE A 612 -3.66 10.61 -21.65
CA PHE A 612 -3.53 9.21 -21.22
C PHE A 612 -4.47 8.28 -21.98
N ALA A 613 -5.74 8.64 -22.10
CA ALA A 613 -6.73 7.84 -22.81
C ALA A 613 -6.41 7.70 -24.30
N GLU A 614 -5.95 8.76 -24.97
CA GLU A 614 -5.51 8.69 -26.37
C GLU A 614 -4.24 7.85 -26.55
N TYR A 615 -3.31 7.92 -25.59
CA TYR A 615 -2.04 7.21 -25.65
C TYR A 615 -2.21 5.71 -25.42
N ILE A 616 -2.91 5.31 -24.35
CA ILE A 616 -3.10 3.89 -24.03
C ILE A 616 -3.92 3.18 -25.12
N ASN A 617 -4.87 3.88 -25.75
CA ASN A 617 -5.61 3.38 -26.91
C ASN A 617 -4.73 3.08 -28.14
N GLN A 618 -3.56 3.70 -28.24
CA GLN A 618 -2.61 3.50 -29.34
C GLN A 618 -1.51 2.50 -29.02
N LEU A 619 -1.22 2.29 -27.73
CA LEU A 619 -0.11 1.47 -27.25
C LEU A 619 -0.39 -0.03 -27.45
N GLY A 620 -1.65 -0.43 -27.47
CA GLY A 620 -2.07 -1.83 -27.35
C GLY A 620 -2.13 -2.25 -25.89
N THR A 621 -2.00 -3.54 -25.62
CA THR A 621 -1.99 -4.08 -24.25
C THR A 621 -0.67 -3.72 -23.57
N PHE A 622 -0.74 -3.13 -22.38
CA PHE A 622 0.43 -2.78 -21.58
C PHE A 622 0.83 -3.94 -20.65
N GLU A 623 2.08 -4.40 -20.76
CA GLU A 623 2.60 -5.63 -20.13
C GLU A 623 3.76 -5.38 -19.15
N SER A 624 4.24 -4.13 -19.00
CA SER A 624 5.42 -3.86 -18.18
C SER A 624 5.08 -3.79 -16.69
N GLU A 625 5.52 -4.78 -15.93
CA GLU A 625 5.37 -4.81 -14.47
C GLU A 625 6.10 -3.65 -13.78
N ASP A 626 5.59 -3.30 -12.61
CA ASP A 626 6.28 -2.42 -11.67
C ASP A 626 7.38 -3.23 -10.97
N VAL A 627 8.56 -2.65 -10.76
CA VAL A 627 9.73 -3.35 -10.22
C VAL A 627 10.23 -2.67 -8.95
N ASP A 628 11.09 -3.36 -8.19
CA ASP A 628 11.73 -2.79 -7.01
C ASP A 628 12.66 -1.61 -7.39
N PRO A 629 12.85 -0.58 -6.54
CA PRO A 629 13.75 0.54 -6.82
C PRO A 629 15.19 0.14 -7.20
N SER A 630 15.66 -1.04 -6.79
CA SER A 630 16.96 -1.59 -7.23
C SER A 630 17.01 -1.91 -8.72
N GLN A 631 15.85 -2.03 -9.39
CA GLN A 631 15.69 -2.37 -10.80
C GLN A 631 15.25 -1.17 -11.67
N ASP A 632 14.94 -0.01 -11.08
CA ASP A 632 14.51 1.21 -11.77
C ASP A 632 15.45 1.65 -12.90
N LEU A 633 14.93 1.97 -14.09
CA LEU A 633 15.76 2.32 -15.26
C LEU A 633 15.65 3.79 -15.70
N ARG A 634 14.64 4.49 -15.21
CA ARG A 634 14.31 5.88 -15.58
C ARG A 634 14.55 6.83 -14.41
N ILE A 635 14.26 6.44 -13.17
CA ILE A 635 14.43 7.24 -11.97
C ILE A 635 15.19 6.43 -10.93
N GLN A 636 16.51 6.57 -10.87
CA GLN A 636 17.36 5.72 -10.04
C GLN A 636 17.73 6.38 -8.72
N ASN A 637 17.37 5.76 -7.60
CA ASN A 637 17.87 6.15 -6.29
C ASN A 637 19.18 5.41 -5.98
N LEU A 638 20.29 6.15 -5.89
CA LEU A 638 21.62 5.59 -5.64
C LEU A 638 21.81 5.01 -4.23
N SER A 639 20.81 5.15 -3.36
CA SER A 639 20.75 4.41 -2.09
C SER A 639 20.21 2.99 -2.24
N ALA A 640 19.56 2.67 -3.36
CA ALA A 640 18.96 1.35 -3.65
C ALA A 640 19.76 0.54 -4.70
N ARG A 641 20.65 1.20 -5.46
CA ARG A 641 21.51 0.61 -6.49
C ARG A 641 22.77 1.44 -6.67
N GLU A 642 23.86 0.82 -7.13
CA GLU A 642 25.17 1.49 -7.25
C GLU A 642 25.42 2.15 -8.62
N ASP A 643 24.77 1.65 -9.67
CA ASP A 643 24.89 2.18 -11.03
C ASP A 643 23.95 3.36 -11.29
N ASN A 644 24.23 4.11 -12.36
CA ASN A 644 23.45 5.27 -12.76
C ASN A 644 22.82 5.11 -14.17
N VAL A 645 21.98 6.07 -14.56
CA VAL A 645 21.15 5.96 -15.77
C VAL A 645 21.91 5.94 -17.11
N LEU A 646 23.24 6.14 -17.09
CA LEU A 646 24.15 5.98 -18.24
C LEU A 646 24.76 4.57 -18.33
N GLU A 647 24.68 3.80 -17.27
CA GLU A 647 25.33 2.50 -17.05
C GLU A 647 24.31 1.36 -17.03
N ALA A 648 23.32 1.40 -17.95
CA ALA A 648 22.40 0.27 -18.06
C ALA A 648 23.18 -1.03 -18.30
N PRO A 649 22.93 -2.11 -17.52
CA PRO A 649 23.62 -3.37 -17.72
C PRO A 649 23.31 -3.90 -19.11
N ASN A 650 24.32 -4.45 -19.77
CA ASN A 650 24.10 -5.09 -21.05
C ASN A 650 23.50 -6.49 -20.80
N ILE A 651 22.24 -6.68 -21.20
CA ILE A 651 21.53 -7.95 -21.02
C ILE A 651 21.76 -8.85 -22.23
N LEU A 652 22.38 -9.99 -22.01
CA LEU A 652 22.60 -11.05 -23.00
C LEU A 652 21.75 -12.26 -22.64
N ASN A 653 20.81 -12.62 -23.52
CA ASN A 653 19.99 -13.83 -23.37
C ASN A 653 20.38 -14.86 -24.44
N GLY A 654 20.83 -16.02 -24.01
CA GLY A 654 21.10 -17.19 -24.85
C GLY A 654 19.84 -17.95 -25.23
N THR A 655 20.01 -19.11 -25.84
CA THR A 655 18.91 -19.98 -26.25
C THR A 655 19.07 -21.36 -25.63
N THR A 656 18.27 -22.34 -26.04
CA THR A 656 18.43 -23.74 -25.59
C THR A 656 19.53 -24.49 -26.37
N ASN A 657 20.52 -23.81 -26.94
CA ASN A 657 21.61 -24.44 -27.70
C ASN A 657 22.96 -24.09 -27.09
N SER A 658 23.99 -24.90 -27.35
CA SER A 658 25.36 -24.52 -27.02
C SER A 658 25.86 -23.31 -27.83
N GLU A 659 26.26 -22.26 -27.11
CA GLU A 659 26.54 -20.92 -27.60
C GLU A 659 27.86 -20.37 -27.02
N THR A 660 28.21 -19.16 -27.42
CA THR A 660 29.31 -18.41 -26.81
C THR A 660 28.82 -17.00 -26.59
N LEU A 661 28.66 -16.62 -25.32
CA LEU A 661 28.17 -15.32 -24.89
C LEU A 661 29.35 -14.57 -24.29
N ILE A 662 29.54 -13.33 -24.73
CA ILE A 662 30.65 -12.48 -24.28
C ILE A 662 30.04 -11.12 -23.96
N GLY A 663 30.21 -10.71 -22.71
CA GLY A 663 29.81 -9.42 -22.19
C GLY A 663 30.60 -8.27 -22.79
N SER A 664 30.32 -7.09 -22.26
CA SER A 664 30.89 -5.85 -22.71
C SER A 664 32.21 -5.57 -21.96
N SER A 665 33.05 -4.72 -22.54
CA SER A 665 34.38 -4.43 -21.96
C SER A 665 34.42 -3.10 -21.20
N ASP A 666 33.26 -2.50 -20.92
CA ASP A 666 33.15 -1.12 -20.41
C ASP A 666 32.00 -0.85 -19.44
N ARG A 667 31.26 -1.87 -18.99
CA ARG A 667 30.12 -1.79 -18.06
C ARG A 667 29.78 -3.19 -17.55
N ASN A 668 28.94 -3.25 -16.53
CA ASN A 668 28.41 -4.50 -15.99
C ASN A 668 27.42 -5.16 -16.97
N ASP A 669 27.41 -6.47 -17.00
CA ASP A 669 26.57 -7.31 -17.84
C ASP A 669 25.64 -8.20 -17.01
N VAL A 670 24.47 -8.52 -17.56
CA VAL A 670 23.60 -9.59 -17.05
C VAL A 670 23.47 -10.63 -18.16
N ILE A 671 24.03 -11.81 -17.94
CA ILE A 671 24.13 -12.86 -18.95
C ILE A 671 23.33 -14.08 -18.50
N ASN A 672 22.24 -14.37 -19.20
CA ASN A 672 21.46 -15.59 -19.05
C ASN A 672 21.83 -16.54 -20.19
N ALA A 673 22.51 -17.65 -19.90
CA ALA A 673 23.00 -18.57 -20.93
C ALA A 673 21.87 -19.43 -21.53
N GLY A 674 20.85 -19.77 -20.73
CA GLY A 674 19.67 -20.50 -21.18
C GLY A 674 19.87 -22.00 -21.07
N GLY A 675 19.90 -22.72 -22.19
CA GLY A 675 20.06 -24.17 -22.15
C GLY A 675 21.12 -24.69 -23.10
N GLY A 676 21.69 -25.85 -22.79
CA GLY A 676 22.80 -26.42 -23.56
C GLY A 676 24.14 -26.07 -22.93
N ASN A 677 25.23 -26.62 -23.48
CA ASN A 677 26.56 -26.45 -22.90
C ASN A 677 27.24 -25.20 -23.46
N ASP A 678 27.33 -24.15 -22.66
CA ASP A 678 27.71 -22.80 -23.06
C ASP A 678 29.13 -22.41 -22.67
N LEU A 679 29.62 -21.37 -23.34
CA LEU A 679 30.84 -20.67 -22.97
C LEU A 679 30.50 -19.20 -22.72
N VAL A 680 30.55 -18.77 -21.46
CA VAL A 680 30.23 -17.41 -21.05
C VAL A 680 31.47 -16.69 -20.51
N ALA A 681 31.57 -15.40 -20.78
CA ALA A 681 32.54 -14.48 -20.20
C ALA A 681 31.88 -13.11 -20.01
N GLY A 682 31.89 -12.55 -18.80
CA GLY A 682 31.37 -11.20 -18.50
C GLY A 682 32.28 -10.07 -19.03
N GLU A 683 33.59 -10.31 -19.04
CA GLU A 683 34.67 -9.42 -19.52
C GLU A 683 35.21 -8.40 -18.51
N LEU A 684 34.68 -7.18 -18.41
CA LEU A 684 35.11 -6.19 -17.42
C LEU A 684 33.88 -5.51 -16.84
N GLY A 685 33.78 -5.44 -15.52
CA GLY A 685 32.61 -4.93 -14.82
C GLY A 685 32.25 -5.92 -13.72
N ASP A 686 31.30 -5.54 -12.87
CA ASP A 686 30.75 -6.46 -11.86
C ASP A 686 29.53 -7.15 -12.49
N ASP A 687 29.74 -8.37 -12.99
CA ASP A 687 28.81 -9.06 -13.88
C ASP A 687 27.91 -10.05 -13.13
N GLN A 688 26.69 -10.22 -13.63
CA GLN A 688 25.79 -11.29 -13.20
C GLN A 688 25.66 -12.34 -14.29
N ILE A 689 26.05 -13.58 -13.99
CA ILE A 689 26.08 -14.67 -14.95
C ILE A 689 25.25 -15.84 -14.43
N PHE A 690 24.29 -16.28 -15.24
CA PHE A 690 23.43 -17.44 -15.00
C PHE A 690 23.68 -18.48 -16.09
N GLY A 691 24.27 -19.63 -15.73
CA GLY A 691 24.47 -20.76 -16.65
C GLY A 691 23.16 -21.48 -17.03
N GLU A 692 22.22 -21.54 -16.08
CA GLU A 692 20.94 -22.24 -16.28
C GLU A 692 21.13 -23.74 -16.60
N ASP A 693 20.57 -24.30 -17.69
CA ASP A 693 20.58 -25.75 -17.93
C ASP A 693 21.78 -26.18 -18.82
N GLY A 694 22.77 -26.92 -18.33
CA GLY A 694 23.84 -27.46 -19.18
C GLY A 694 25.13 -27.79 -18.44
N ASP A 695 26.12 -28.39 -19.12
CA ASP A 695 27.48 -28.41 -18.57
C ASP A 695 28.26 -27.23 -19.18
N ASP A 696 28.38 -26.15 -18.42
CA ASP A 696 28.83 -24.84 -18.89
C ASP A 696 30.27 -24.50 -18.51
N VAL A 697 30.80 -23.49 -19.19
CA VAL A 697 32.06 -22.85 -18.83
C VAL A 697 31.81 -21.37 -18.62
N LEU A 698 31.69 -20.96 -17.36
CA LEU A 698 31.39 -19.60 -16.92
C LEU A 698 32.66 -18.89 -16.43
N ARG A 699 32.81 -17.63 -16.81
CA ARG A 699 33.92 -16.77 -16.38
C ARG A 699 33.36 -15.39 -16.07
N GLY A 700 33.68 -14.87 -14.90
CA GLY A 700 33.34 -13.49 -14.53
C GLY A 700 33.97 -12.52 -15.50
N ASP A 701 35.30 -12.53 -15.58
CA ASP A 701 36.03 -11.64 -16.49
C ASP A 701 36.31 -12.21 -17.91
N LEU A 702 37.29 -11.58 -18.58
CA LEU A 702 37.92 -11.90 -19.86
C LEU A 702 37.77 -13.37 -20.29
N ASN A 703 37.40 -13.58 -21.55
CA ASN A 703 37.34 -14.89 -22.19
C ASN A 703 38.74 -15.50 -22.47
N SER A 704 39.50 -15.71 -21.40
CA SER A 704 40.82 -16.31 -21.34
C SER A 704 40.78 -17.60 -20.53
N ARG A 705 41.55 -18.59 -20.96
CA ARG A 705 41.75 -19.84 -20.21
C ARG A 705 42.88 -19.75 -19.19
N GLU A 706 43.62 -18.64 -19.19
CA GLU A 706 44.64 -18.41 -18.19
C GLU A 706 43.96 -18.15 -16.84
N PRO A 707 44.39 -18.83 -15.76
CA PRO A 707 43.92 -18.54 -14.41
C PRO A 707 44.36 -17.14 -13.95
N GLY A 708 43.51 -16.47 -13.18
CA GLY A 708 43.74 -15.16 -12.59
C GLY A 708 43.76 -13.95 -13.56
N GLY A 709 43.59 -12.78 -12.96
CA GLY A 709 43.67 -11.44 -13.54
C GLY A 709 44.14 -10.43 -12.47
N THR A 710 44.36 -9.16 -12.83
CA THR A 710 44.55 -8.06 -11.84
C THR A 710 43.64 -6.88 -12.12
N VAL A 711 42.74 -7.07 -13.08
CA VAL A 711 41.84 -6.08 -13.65
C VAL A 711 40.60 -6.88 -14.03
N GLY A 712 39.52 -6.62 -13.32
CA GLY A 712 38.24 -7.32 -13.35
C GLY A 712 37.27 -6.67 -12.35
N GLY A 713 36.07 -7.23 -12.20
CA GLY A 713 35.06 -6.78 -11.24
C GLY A 713 34.68 -7.86 -10.23
N ASP A 714 33.85 -7.50 -9.26
CA ASP A 714 33.33 -8.40 -8.23
C ASP A 714 32.07 -9.09 -8.79
N ASP A 715 32.20 -10.33 -9.25
CA ASP A 715 31.20 -11.01 -10.07
C ASP A 715 30.25 -11.90 -9.26
N LEU A 716 29.00 -12.04 -9.74
CA LEU A 716 28.01 -12.99 -9.22
C LEU A 716 27.70 -14.05 -10.27
N ILE A 717 28.06 -15.31 -10.00
CA ILE A 717 27.92 -16.41 -10.96
C ILE A 717 27.14 -17.58 -10.36
N TYR A 718 26.10 -18.00 -11.06
CA TYR A 718 25.32 -19.20 -10.81
C TYR A 718 25.53 -20.21 -11.94
N GLY A 719 26.01 -21.41 -11.61
CA GLY A 719 26.19 -22.53 -12.55
C GLY A 719 24.86 -23.00 -13.10
N GLY A 720 23.89 -23.24 -12.23
CA GLY A 720 22.59 -23.79 -12.60
C GLY A 720 22.60 -25.31 -12.55
N ALA A 721 22.04 -25.97 -13.56
CA ALA A 721 21.88 -27.42 -13.60
C ALA A 721 22.83 -28.08 -14.60
N GLY A 722 23.74 -28.92 -14.10
CA GLY A 722 24.68 -29.70 -14.89
C GLY A 722 26.08 -29.60 -14.29
N ASN A 723 27.09 -30.18 -14.95
CA ASN A 723 28.44 -30.21 -14.37
C ASN A 723 29.29 -29.06 -14.89
N ASP A 724 29.29 -27.96 -14.15
CA ASP A 724 29.82 -26.68 -14.60
C ASP A 724 31.30 -26.47 -14.28
N ARG A 725 31.87 -25.53 -15.02
CA ARG A 725 33.20 -25.01 -14.76
C ARG A 725 33.15 -23.50 -14.62
N ILE A 726 33.26 -23.03 -13.38
CA ILE A 726 33.12 -21.63 -12.99
C ILE A 726 34.49 -21.05 -12.61
N GLY A 727 34.81 -19.86 -13.11
CA GLY A 727 36.00 -19.12 -12.68
C GLY A 727 35.68 -17.66 -12.42
N GLY A 728 35.86 -17.19 -11.18
CA GLY A 728 35.61 -15.82 -10.76
C GLY A 728 36.49 -14.83 -11.52
N LYS A 729 37.81 -15.00 -11.37
CA LYS A 729 38.93 -14.31 -12.07
C LYS A 729 39.60 -13.27 -11.18
N ALA A 730 39.21 -12.00 -11.26
CA ALA A 730 39.85 -10.93 -10.51
C ALA A 730 38.80 -10.04 -9.89
N GLY A 731 38.66 -10.10 -8.58
CA GLY A 731 37.52 -9.49 -7.88
C GLY A 731 37.21 -10.32 -6.66
N ASN A 732 36.34 -9.81 -5.78
CA ASN A 732 35.78 -10.60 -4.69
C ASN A 732 34.48 -11.22 -5.19
N ASP A 733 34.57 -12.46 -5.67
CA ASP A 733 33.50 -13.06 -6.44
C ASP A 733 32.56 -13.88 -5.56
N SER A 734 31.29 -13.96 -5.94
CA SER A 734 30.29 -14.86 -5.35
C SER A 734 29.91 -15.95 -6.35
N LEU A 735 30.38 -17.17 -6.09
CA LEU A 735 30.34 -18.29 -7.03
C LEU A 735 29.51 -19.45 -6.48
N TYR A 736 28.45 -19.80 -7.20
CA TYR A 736 27.52 -20.87 -6.86
C TYR A 736 27.50 -21.91 -7.99
N GLY A 737 27.81 -23.18 -7.69
CA GLY A 737 27.70 -24.28 -8.65
C GLY A 737 26.26 -24.73 -8.89
N ASP A 738 25.44 -24.69 -7.84
CA ASP A 738 24.05 -25.13 -7.81
C ASP A 738 23.86 -26.64 -7.97
N GLU A 739 23.29 -27.17 -9.07
CA GLU A 739 23.04 -28.62 -9.22
C GLU A 739 24.07 -29.30 -10.14
N GLY A 740 24.94 -30.15 -9.61
CA GLY A 740 25.86 -30.94 -10.44
C GLY A 740 27.16 -31.30 -9.74
N ASP A 741 28.05 -32.02 -10.42
CA ASP A 741 29.43 -32.21 -9.95
C ASP A 741 30.32 -31.13 -10.61
N ASP A 742 30.51 -30.00 -9.92
CA ASP A 742 31.09 -28.77 -10.46
C ASP A 742 32.58 -28.61 -10.20
N GLN A 743 33.20 -27.69 -10.96
CA GLN A 743 34.56 -27.22 -10.74
C GLN A 743 34.58 -25.70 -10.64
N ILE A 744 34.77 -25.19 -9.43
CA ILE A 744 34.74 -23.76 -9.12
C ILE A 744 36.14 -23.28 -8.72
N TYR A 745 36.56 -22.17 -9.34
CA TYR A 745 37.84 -21.52 -9.10
C TYR A 745 37.58 -20.04 -8.75
N GLY A 746 37.83 -19.61 -7.51
CA GLY A 746 37.75 -18.20 -7.09
C GLY A 746 38.74 -17.31 -7.85
N ASP A 747 39.95 -17.83 -8.03
CA ASP A 747 41.10 -17.18 -8.67
C ASP A 747 41.75 -16.08 -7.79
N ALA A 748 41.33 -14.82 -7.85
CA ALA A 748 42.05 -13.73 -7.16
C ALA A 748 41.11 -12.69 -6.54
N GLY A 749 41.00 -12.73 -5.22
CA GLY A 749 40.27 -11.77 -4.39
C GLY A 749 39.73 -12.51 -3.17
N ASP A 750 38.91 -11.87 -2.35
CA ASP A 750 38.31 -12.55 -1.20
C ASP A 750 36.98 -13.19 -1.63
N ASP A 751 37.01 -14.45 -2.09
CA ASP A 751 35.87 -15.06 -2.79
C ASP A 751 34.91 -15.82 -1.86
N LEU A 752 33.62 -15.83 -2.20
CA LEU A 752 32.60 -16.70 -1.60
C LEU A 752 32.27 -17.84 -2.56
N ILE A 753 32.50 -19.08 -2.14
CA ILE A 753 32.37 -20.25 -3.00
C ILE A 753 31.42 -21.28 -2.37
N ARG A 754 30.34 -21.63 -3.09
CA ARG A 754 29.42 -22.71 -2.73
C ARG A 754 29.27 -23.70 -3.89
N GLY A 755 29.59 -24.97 -3.64
CA GLY A 755 29.40 -26.04 -4.62
C GLY A 755 27.93 -26.25 -4.94
N GLY A 756 27.12 -26.53 -3.91
CA GLY A 756 25.71 -26.84 -4.08
C GLY A 756 25.47 -28.35 -4.09
N LEU A 757 24.41 -28.80 -4.76
CA LEU A 757 24.06 -30.21 -4.85
C LEU A 757 25.02 -30.99 -5.76
N GLY A 758 25.90 -31.80 -5.16
CA GLY A 758 26.74 -32.75 -5.87
C GLY A 758 28.05 -33.05 -5.16
N ASN A 759 29.08 -33.46 -5.89
CA ASN A 759 30.42 -33.63 -5.32
C ASN A 759 31.39 -32.71 -6.04
N ASP A 760 31.57 -31.52 -5.49
CA ASP A 760 32.22 -30.44 -6.21
C ASP A 760 33.72 -30.40 -5.95
N ILE A 761 34.42 -29.71 -6.84
CA ILE A 761 35.83 -29.36 -6.68
C ILE A 761 35.92 -27.85 -6.53
N LEU A 762 36.32 -27.41 -5.34
CA LEU A 762 36.43 -26.00 -4.98
C LEU A 762 37.90 -25.62 -4.81
N VAL A 763 38.30 -24.52 -5.43
CA VAL A 763 39.64 -23.93 -5.35
C VAL A 763 39.48 -22.44 -5.09
N GLY A 764 40.07 -21.94 -4.00
CA GLY A 764 40.04 -20.51 -3.66
C GLY A 764 40.98 -19.73 -4.57
N ASP A 765 42.27 -19.92 -4.38
CA ASP A 765 43.30 -19.29 -5.22
C ASP A 765 43.90 -20.32 -6.20
N ASP A 766 43.97 -20.02 -7.50
CA ASP A 766 44.77 -20.87 -8.39
C ASP A 766 46.28 -20.75 -8.10
N PHE A 767 47.02 -21.84 -8.40
CA PHE A 767 48.48 -21.95 -8.35
C PHE A 767 49.24 -20.91 -9.21
N SER A 768 48.53 -20.01 -9.90
CA SER A 768 49.01 -18.87 -10.66
C SER A 768 49.55 -17.72 -9.80
N GLY A 769 49.19 -17.68 -8.51
CA GLY A 769 49.66 -16.67 -7.55
C GLY A 769 48.63 -15.61 -7.17
N GLY A 770 47.33 -15.95 -7.26
CA GLY A 770 46.24 -15.22 -6.61
C GLY A 770 46.48 -15.06 -5.11
N THR A 771 45.87 -14.02 -4.55
CA THR A 771 45.87 -13.77 -3.10
C THR A 771 44.47 -13.38 -2.67
N GLY A 772 43.92 -14.15 -1.74
CA GLY A 772 42.57 -13.94 -1.22
C GLY A 772 42.39 -14.49 0.18
N SER A 773 41.34 -14.05 0.84
CA SER A 773 40.77 -14.63 2.05
C SER A 773 39.42 -15.27 1.72
N ASP A 774 39.46 -16.48 1.18
CA ASP A 774 38.27 -17.12 0.61
C ASP A 774 37.37 -17.76 1.67
N THR A 775 36.09 -17.83 1.37
CA THR A 775 35.06 -18.45 2.21
C THR A 775 34.38 -19.56 1.43
N PHE A 776 34.51 -20.80 1.91
CA PHE A 776 33.83 -21.97 1.34
C PHE A 776 32.60 -22.32 2.15
N VAL A 777 31.44 -22.32 1.52
CA VAL A 777 30.14 -22.59 2.17
C VAL A 777 29.91 -24.09 2.28
N LEU A 778 29.53 -24.54 3.47
CA LEU A 778 29.17 -25.93 3.76
C LEU A 778 27.72 -26.01 4.27
N ALA A 779 26.88 -26.77 3.56
CA ALA A 779 25.54 -27.13 4.01
C ALA A 779 25.38 -28.65 4.14
N ALA A 780 24.26 -29.10 4.72
CA ALA A 780 23.97 -30.52 4.88
C ALA A 780 22.97 -30.99 3.82
N GLY A 781 23.16 -32.18 3.27
CA GLY A 781 22.30 -32.70 2.20
C GLY A 781 22.69 -32.26 0.80
N GLU A 782 23.79 -31.51 0.67
CA GLU A 782 24.33 -31.02 -0.60
C GLU A 782 25.33 -31.99 -1.25
N GLY A 783 25.95 -32.88 -0.47
CA GLY A 783 26.86 -33.88 -1.01
C GLY A 783 28.25 -33.80 -0.39
N THR A 784 29.31 -34.07 -1.16
CA THR A 784 30.68 -34.13 -0.61
C THR A 784 31.68 -33.39 -1.49
N ASP A 785 32.04 -32.20 -1.03
CA ASP A 785 32.94 -31.32 -1.77
C ASP A 785 34.41 -31.61 -1.48
N THR A 786 35.27 -31.31 -2.44
CA THR A 786 36.72 -31.38 -2.31
C THR A 786 37.34 -30.00 -2.44
N ILE A 787 37.84 -29.46 -1.34
CA ILE A 787 38.53 -28.17 -1.29
C ILE A 787 40.04 -28.41 -1.41
N GLN A 788 40.67 -27.90 -2.47
CA GLN A 788 42.03 -28.33 -2.84
C GLN A 788 43.16 -27.51 -2.22
N ASP A 789 42.97 -26.23 -1.95
CA ASP A 789 44.06 -25.30 -1.64
C ASP A 789 43.88 -24.52 -0.32
N PHE A 790 42.88 -24.88 0.49
CA PHE A 790 42.52 -24.24 1.76
C PHE A 790 43.73 -23.88 2.65
N LYS A 791 43.90 -22.58 2.93
CA LYS A 791 44.96 -21.97 3.74
C LYS A 791 44.44 -21.62 5.12
N VAL A 792 44.78 -22.45 6.10
CA VAL A 792 44.43 -22.23 7.51
C VAL A 792 44.86 -20.85 8.01
N GLY A 793 43.89 -20.08 8.51
CA GLY A 793 44.11 -18.76 9.10
C GLY A 793 44.15 -17.62 8.09
N VAL A 794 43.89 -17.93 6.82
CA VAL A 794 43.56 -16.99 5.76
C VAL A 794 42.11 -17.25 5.36
N ASP A 795 41.82 -18.49 4.95
CA ASP A 795 40.49 -18.88 4.43
C ASP A 795 39.55 -19.33 5.56
N PHE A 796 38.25 -19.31 5.25
CA PHE A 796 37.14 -19.63 6.14
C PHE A 796 36.23 -20.71 5.57
N LEU A 797 35.55 -21.40 6.49
CA LEU A 797 34.48 -22.35 6.19
C LEU A 797 33.19 -21.81 6.76
N GLU A 798 32.26 -21.41 5.91
CA GLU A 798 30.96 -20.90 6.34
C GLU A 798 29.97 -22.04 6.56
N LEU A 799 29.27 -22.02 7.68
CA LEU A 799 28.27 -23.02 8.04
C LEU A 799 26.87 -22.41 7.92
N VAL A 800 26.08 -22.97 7.01
CA VAL A 800 24.69 -22.52 6.75
C VAL A 800 23.67 -23.56 7.23
N GLU A 801 22.37 -23.26 7.05
CA GLU A 801 21.26 -24.17 7.36
C GLU A 801 21.21 -24.66 8.82
N GLY A 802 21.63 -23.79 9.75
CA GLY A 802 21.61 -24.07 11.19
C GLY A 802 22.72 -25.01 11.66
N LEU A 803 23.73 -25.28 10.81
CA LEU A 803 24.97 -25.94 11.23
C LEU A 803 25.77 -25.06 12.19
N SER A 804 26.45 -25.71 13.13
CA SER A 804 27.38 -25.04 14.05
C SER A 804 28.63 -25.89 14.27
N PHE A 805 29.75 -25.23 14.53
CA PHE A 805 31.04 -25.89 14.75
C PHE A 805 30.97 -27.01 15.80
N GLY A 806 30.17 -26.83 16.86
CA GLY A 806 30.01 -27.81 17.94
C GLY A 806 29.37 -29.13 17.51
N GLN A 807 28.74 -29.18 16.34
CA GLN A 807 28.09 -30.37 15.79
C GLN A 807 28.98 -31.15 14.81
N LEU A 808 30.10 -30.57 14.38
CA LEU A 808 30.96 -31.16 13.36
C LEU A 808 31.92 -32.21 13.94
N ALA A 809 32.11 -33.29 13.19
CA ALA A 809 33.16 -34.28 13.41
C ALA A 809 34.28 -34.09 12.39
N ILE A 810 35.43 -33.61 12.86
CA ILE A 810 36.62 -33.38 12.04
C ILE A 810 37.58 -34.57 12.21
N ALA A 811 37.93 -35.23 11.11
CA ALA A 811 38.79 -36.42 11.13
C ALA A 811 39.88 -36.35 10.06
N GLN A 812 41.10 -36.74 10.43
CA GLN A 812 42.20 -36.91 9.49
C GLN A 812 42.08 -38.25 8.74
N GLU A 813 42.20 -38.21 7.41
CA GLU A 813 42.34 -39.39 6.57
C GLU A 813 43.50 -39.20 5.59
N GLU A 814 44.56 -39.98 5.77
CA GLU A 814 45.83 -39.80 5.06
C GLU A 814 46.33 -38.34 5.13
N SER A 815 46.47 -37.66 4.00
CA SER A 815 46.88 -36.25 3.91
C SER A 815 45.71 -35.26 3.94
N ASN A 816 44.47 -35.73 4.03
CA ASN A 816 43.27 -34.91 3.90
C ASN A 816 42.51 -34.83 5.23
N THR A 817 41.74 -33.76 5.38
CA THR A 817 40.83 -33.58 6.52
C THR A 817 39.41 -33.68 6.05
N LEU A 818 38.61 -34.51 6.72
CA LEU A 818 37.20 -34.69 6.42
C LEU A 818 36.37 -34.00 7.49
N ILE A 819 35.43 -33.16 7.03
CA ILE A 819 34.45 -32.44 7.85
C ILE A 819 33.12 -33.15 7.69
N ARG A 820 32.54 -33.57 8.82
CA ARG A 820 31.33 -34.39 8.84
C ARG A 820 30.27 -33.82 9.74
N PHE A 821 29.02 -33.99 9.35
CA PHE A 821 27.85 -33.78 10.20
C PHE A 821 27.02 -35.06 10.20
N ASN A 822 26.78 -35.62 11.39
CA ASN A 822 26.21 -36.97 11.53
C ASN A 822 26.98 -38.04 10.73
N ASP A 823 26.31 -38.73 9.80
CA ASP A 823 26.89 -39.78 8.95
C ASP A 823 27.35 -39.26 7.57
N GLU A 824 27.17 -37.97 7.28
CA GLU A 824 27.50 -37.32 6.02
C GLU A 824 28.89 -36.66 6.07
N THR A 825 29.61 -36.69 4.95
CA THR A 825 30.85 -35.93 4.79
C THR A 825 30.53 -34.70 3.97
N LEU A 826 30.62 -33.52 4.59
CA LEU A 826 30.30 -32.25 3.93
C LEU A 826 31.44 -31.84 2.99
N ALA A 827 32.68 -31.91 3.49
CA ALA A 827 33.85 -31.53 2.71
C ALA A 827 35.10 -32.35 3.03
N ILE A 828 35.98 -32.44 2.03
CA ILE A 828 37.32 -33.02 2.07
C ILE A 828 38.32 -31.91 1.76
N LEU A 829 39.07 -31.46 2.78
CA LEU A 829 40.15 -30.50 2.62
C LEU A 829 41.44 -31.24 2.28
N THR A 830 41.99 -31.03 1.09
CA THR A 830 43.21 -31.73 0.67
C THR A 830 44.46 -31.08 1.24
N GLY A 831 45.39 -31.87 1.77
CA GLY A 831 46.67 -31.37 2.27
C GLY A 831 46.60 -30.57 3.59
N VAL A 832 45.42 -30.40 4.19
CA VAL A 832 45.22 -29.71 5.47
C VAL A 832 45.24 -30.71 6.62
N ASN A 833 45.91 -30.39 7.73
CA ASN A 833 45.86 -31.22 8.94
C ASN A 833 44.65 -30.85 9.80
N ALA A 834 43.91 -31.86 10.26
CA ALA A 834 42.72 -31.68 11.10
C ALA A 834 43.01 -30.94 12.41
N SER A 835 44.24 -31.04 12.93
CA SER A 835 44.66 -30.34 14.16
C SER A 835 44.83 -28.83 14.00
N ASP A 836 44.91 -28.35 12.76
CA ASP A 836 45.14 -26.95 12.46
C ASP A 836 43.81 -26.18 12.35
N LEU A 837 42.68 -26.88 12.23
CA LEU A 837 41.34 -26.30 12.21
C LEU A 837 40.83 -26.00 13.63
N SER A 838 40.21 -24.83 13.81
CA SER A 838 39.63 -24.40 15.07
C SER A 838 38.30 -23.69 14.86
N ASN A 839 37.57 -23.34 15.92
CA ASN A 839 36.34 -22.57 15.79
C ASN A 839 36.53 -21.22 15.05
N ALA A 840 37.75 -20.67 15.01
CA ALA A 840 38.03 -19.44 14.25
C ALA A 840 38.17 -19.67 12.74
N THR A 841 38.28 -20.92 12.30
CA THR A 841 38.22 -21.31 10.88
C THR A 841 36.78 -21.26 10.35
N PHE A 842 35.79 -21.33 11.23
CA PHE A 842 34.38 -21.46 10.84
C PHE A 842 33.61 -20.17 11.14
N THR A 843 32.77 -19.76 10.19
CA THR A 843 31.80 -18.66 10.31
C THR A 843 30.37 -19.22 10.30
N VAL A 844 29.41 -18.45 10.82
CA VAL A 844 27.97 -18.81 10.86
C VAL A 844 27.16 -17.56 10.53
N VAL A 845 26.08 -17.76 9.79
CA VAL A 845 25.08 -16.72 9.46
C VAL A 845 23.96 -16.68 10.50
#